data_AF-A0A1F9XBC3-F1
#
_entry.id   AF-A0A1F9XBC3-F1
#
_cell.length_a   1.000
_cell.length_b   1.000
_cell.length_c   1.000
_cell.angle_alpha   90.00
_cell.angle_beta   90.00
_cell.angle_gamma   90.00
#
_symmetry.space_group_name_H-M   'P 1'
#
loop_
_entity.id
_entity.type
_entity.pdbx_description
1 polymer ?
#
loop_
_entity_poly.entity_id
_entity_poly.type
_entity_poly.pdbx_seq_one_letter_code
_entity_poly.pdbx_strand_id
1 'polypeptide(L)'
;MNLSELSESMYQAGFPRSYYFFGQNLICKQDFKEDKCVEVLLKDNTEGYISKANLWLEPKLDKLEAKLGMSIKEVVTVKLKPTDDSLAVLELSKGEVVPVYGKLQFNGSWWIKAGFSRNDFGNENEYDSFGYIKQEDVQLLSEGTLNESNLSLGEIPKNNRYARILNDEELKKLGINGFFVEKTAPEIKLSIDDMVDLYANEKQVFITTDLFLHCFHLIFDRMLQDIEEKKLFATMKSILLAITKETENKINDKDYSKSEQISSALTYNLFYLAVANKLLDSAYPIPSKVSKEADNVVNQILNPTSELPHWEDGSKIVIDKEDYSQYKVRGHYERSETLKSYFRAMMWLGRRPFLVSNNSRTLSAIMLTKTINDSGQMQELKKIDVFLNYIVGKTDDYSVWDYLKLNKEMFGSEYPDKNKLLQINDITLKTFAEKALQLLPKQKIISMQTGDESHKERQKLTSGFKLLGQRYTPDAYIFNQLTSPNVGSEISPRNLPSALDVMNILGSEAAEVEQKAQQILMKWDNFIPQIQKMNKEIQPEIKQQGNFYSNWMFLLKSLYEKTPSKQFFAISKLWQYKLLNSGLGSWTELKHDTILYSKQSYAEQGDGGGGFEIPGYIPPAPKGYIEPNPKFFSAIQKISNEMTQNNMVKEFMAEGYTQKWTSFSKIADTARIITEKEVKGDELSRQDYQKIQKLNEGFSSYLLFPEETGDVIDNEYKQMALIADVATDAREGKVLEVAIGAPMKITVIAKDNYGGIRPTMGYIYSYYEFTDGKRWSDSEWKPLVYSNETNELNDKQPKWYQKLLQ
;
A
#
# COMPACT_ATOMS: atom_id res chain seq x y z
N MET A 1 -34.86 59.15 12.62
CA MET A 1 -34.06 58.64 11.48
C MET A 1 -33.84 57.17 11.71
N ASN A 2 -33.93 56.36 10.65
CA ASN A 2 -33.72 54.94 10.75
C ASN A 2 -32.21 54.64 10.85
N LEU A 3 -31.82 53.61 11.61
CA LEU A 3 -30.39 53.27 11.78
C LEU A 3 -29.76 52.76 10.48
N SER A 4 -30.57 52.19 9.57
CA SER A 4 -30.17 51.81 8.21
C SER A 4 -29.77 53.02 7.35
N GLU A 5 -30.66 54.01 7.24
CA GLU A 5 -30.48 55.23 6.42
C GLU A 5 -29.23 56.02 6.80
N LEU A 6 -28.98 56.12 8.12
CA LEU A 6 -27.79 56.76 8.68
C LEU A 6 -26.53 55.92 8.44
N SER A 7 -26.66 54.60 8.25
CA SER A 7 -25.55 53.71 7.94
C SER A 7 -25.14 53.74 6.45
N GLU A 8 -26.07 53.92 5.51
CA GLU A 8 -25.73 54.00 4.07
C GLU A 8 -25.10 55.35 3.71
N SER A 9 -25.68 56.45 4.22
CA SER A 9 -25.16 57.81 3.99
C SER A 9 -23.72 58.00 4.50
N MET A 10 -23.35 57.37 5.62
CA MET A 10 -21.97 57.37 6.11
C MET A 10 -21.03 56.41 5.37
N TYR A 11 -21.55 55.37 4.69
CA TYR A 11 -20.74 54.45 3.89
C TYR A 11 -20.27 55.11 2.58
N GLN A 12 -21.15 55.85 1.90
CA GLN A 12 -20.78 56.63 0.71
C GLN A 12 -19.80 57.78 1.01
N ALA A 13 -19.67 58.21 2.27
CA ALA A 13 -18.73 59.24 2.71
C ALA A 13 -17.29 58.73 2.97
N GLY A 14 -17.01 57.44 2.75
CA GLY A 14 -15.64 56.90 2.76
C GLY A 14 -15.00 56.70 4.14
N PHE A 15 -15.78 56.76 5.24
CA PHE A 15 -15.27 56.47 6.58
C PHE A 15 -14.99 54.97 6.78
N PRO A 16 -13.74 54.55 7.11
CA PRO A 16 -13.45 53.17 7.43
C PRO A 16 -14.12 52.78 8.75
N ARG A 17 -14.90 51.69 8.75
CA ARG A 17 -15.49 51.13 9.98
C ARG A 17 -14.62 50.02 10.55
N SER A 18 -13.73 50.38 11.47
CA SER A 18 -13.04 49.41 12.33
C SER A 18 -14.02 48.83 13.35
N TYR A 19 -14.75 47.78 12.95
CA TYR A 19 -15.63 47.03 13.86
C TYR A 19 -14.80 46.22 14.87
N TYR A 20 -15.19 46.27 16.14
CA TYR A 20 -14.69 45.38 17.19
C TYR A 20 -15.83 44.49 17.69
N PHE A 21 -15.51 43.23 17.97
CA PHE A 21 -16.47 42.22 18.40
C PHE A 21 -16.17 41.81 19.85
N PHE A 22 -17.09 41.07 20.49
CA PHE A 22 -16.93 40.61 21.87
C PHE A 22 -15.61 39.84 22.10
N GLY A 23 -15.11 39.92 23.33
CA GLY A 23 -13.91 39.22 23.80
C GLY A 23 -12.57 39.88 23.46
N GLN A 24 -12.52 40.95 22.66
CA GLN A 24 -11.27 41.66 22.36
C GLN A 24 -10.77 42.51 23.54
N ASN A 25 -9.46 42.46 23.80
CA ASN A 25 -8.79 43.42 24.68
C ASN A 25 -8.65 44.77 23.96
N LEU A 26 -8.75 45.88 24.70
CA LEU A 26 -8.66 47.26 24.22
C LEU A 26 -7.80 48.11 25.18
N ILE A 27 -7.04 49.06 24.66
CA ILE A 27 -6.28 50.02 25.49
C ILE A 27 -7.13 51.28 25.66
N CYS A 28 -7.63 51.53 26.87
CA CYS A 28 -8.30 52.80 27.19
C CYS A 28 -7.25 53.88 27.42
N LYS A 29 -7.37 55.03 26.74
CA LYS A 29 -6.44 56.16 26.87
C LYS A 29 -6.73 57.07 28.07
N GLN A 30 -7.96 57.01 28.59
CA GLN A 30 -8.46 57.93 29.62
C GLN A 30 -8.90 57.17 30.89
N ASP A 31 -8.85 57.88 32.03
CA ASP A 31 -9.27 57.35 33.33
C ASP A 31 -10.80 57.15 33.40
N PHE A 32 -11.27 56.16 34.14
CA PHE A 32 -12.60 55.52 33.95
C PHE A 32 -13.81 56.33 34.51
N LYS A 33 -13.70 57.66 34.54
CA LYS A 33 -14.67 58.60 35.14
C LYS A 33 -15.91 58.84 34.26
N GLU A 34 -16.81 59.71 34.73
CA GLU A 34 -18.28 59.72 34.52
C GLU A 34 -18.86 59.67 33.09
N ASP A 35 -18.05 59.81 32.04
CA ASP A 35 -18.55 59.81 30.65
C ASP A 35 -19.13 58.48 30.17
N LYS A 36 -20.08 58.60 29.23
CA LYS A 36 -20.82 57.46 28.64
C LYS A 36 -20.03 56.71 27.57
N CYS A 37 -19.01 57.35 26.99
CA CYS A 37 -18.11 56.78 25.99
C CYS A 37 -16.66 56.97 26.45
N VAL A 38 -15.79 56.02 26.11
CA VAL A 38 -14.36 56.02 26.47
C VAL A 38 -13.52 56.07 25.19
N GLU A 39 -12.47 56.89 25.18
CA GLU A 39 -11.47 56.90 24.10
C GLU A 39 -10.56 55.66 24.21
N VAL A 40 -10.51 54.88 23.14
CA VAL A 40 -9.72 53.65 23.02
C VAL A 40 -8.73 53.72 21.86
N LEU A 41 -7.55 53.18 22.09
CA LEU A 41 -6.57 52.87 21.05
C LEU A 41 -6.77 51.41 20.60
N LEU A 42 -6.94 51.23 19.30
CA LEU A 42 -7.17 49.94 18.65
C LEU A 42 -5.82 49.29 18.26
N LYS A 43 -5.83 47.99 17.91
CA LYS A 43 -4.61 47.18 17.68
C LYS A 43 -3.79 47.64 16.46
N ASP A 44 -4.46 48.28 15.51
CA ASP A 44 -3.91 48.92 14.30
C ASP A 44 -3.42 50.36 14.54
N ASN A 45 -3.44 50.84 15.80
CA ASN A 45 -3.27 52.23 16.21
C ASN A 45 -4.38 53.20 15.73
N THR A 46 -5.51 52.71 15.23
CA THR A 46 -6.69 53.55 14.99
C THR A 46 -7.25 54.04 16.34
N GLU A 47 -7.76 55.27 16.37
CA GLU A 47 -8.34 55.89 17.56
C GLU A 47 -9.86 55.97 17.44
N GLY A 48 -10.59 55.74 18.53
CA GLY A 48 -12.05 55.77 18.49
C GLY A 48 -12.72 55.84 19.86
N TYR A 49 -14.05 56.00 19.85
CA TYR A 49 -14.88 56.06 21.06
C TYR A 49 -15.82 54.87 21.12
N ILE A 50 -15.88 54.21 22.28
CA ILE A 50 -16.78 53.08 22.53
C ILE A 50 -17.65 53.34 23.76
N SER A 51 -18.92 52.90 23.70
CA SER A 51 -19.85 52.99 24.84
C SER A 51 -19.31 52.22 26.04
N LYS A 52 -19.28 52.88 27.21
CA LYS A 52 -18.83 52.31 28.48
C LYS A 52 -19.66 51.08 28.91
N ALA A 53 -20.92 51.00 28.48
CA ALA A 53 -21.79 49.85 28.72
C ALA A 53 -21.34 48.58 27.97
N ASN A 54 -20.60 48.73 26.86
CA ASN A 54 -20.09 47.61 26.05
C ASN A 54 -18.72 47.11 26.53
N LEU A 55 -18.06 47.86 27.43
CA LEU A 55 -16.77 47.50 28.00
C LEU A 55 -16.89 46.63 29.25
N TRP A 56 -15.78 46.00 29.63
CA TRP A 56 -15.56 45.40 30.94
C TRP A 56 -14.09 45.62 31.30
N LEU A 57 -13.84 46.14 32.51
CA LEU A 57 -12.51 46.40 33.00
C LEU A 57 -11.95 45.11 33.61
N GLU A 58 -10.93 44.54 32.97
CA GLU A 58 -10.27 43.32 33.42
C GLU A 58 -9.52 43.53 34.75
N PRO A 59 -9.82 42.77 35.81
CA PRO A 59 -8.96 42.69 37.00
C PRO A 59 -7.60 42.07 36.64
N LYS A 60 -6.54 42.51 37.33
CA LYS A 60 -5.21 41.92 37.17
C LYS A 60 -5.25 40.41 37.41
N LEU A 61 -4.80 39.65 36.41
CA LEU A 61 -4.70 38.19 36.46
C LEU A 61 -3.52 37.72 37.32
N ASP A 62 -3.71 36.62 38.04
CA ASP A 62 -2.62 35.78 38.53
C ASP A 62 -1.99 35.01 37.35
N LYS A 63 -0.66 34.87 37.37
CA LYS A 63 0.05 34.05 36.38
C LYS A 63 -0.26 32.56 36.57
N LEU A 64 -0.24 31.83 35.46
CA LEU A 64 -0.21 30.37 35.41
C LEU A 64 1.15 29.92 34.86
N GLU A 65 1.63 28.76 35.31
CA GLU A 65 2.83 28.11 34.75
C GLU A 65 2.48 27.26 33.53
N ALA A 66 1.31 26.63 33.53
CA ALA A 66 0.73 25.94 32.39
C ALA A 66 0.33 26.94 31.29
N LYS A 67 0.74 26.66 30.05
CA LYS A 67 0.32 27.40 28.84
C LYS A 67 -1.06 26.96 28.32
N LEU A 68 -1.49 25.75 28.66
CA LEU A 68 -2.67 25.07 28.11
C LEU A 68 -3.61 24.58 29.21
N GLY A 69 -4.90 24.49 28.90
CA GLY A 69 -5.93 23.89 29.76
C GLY A 69 -6.89 23.02 28.95
N MET A 70 -7.23 21.85 29.47
CA MET A 70 -8.12 20.85 28.88
C MET A 70 -9.47 20.83 29.63
N SER A 71 -10.59 20.85 28.91
CA SER A 71 -11.92 20.67 29.49
C SER A 71 -12.13 19.25 30.04
N ILE A 72 -12.71 19.12 31.24
CA ILE A 72 -12.93 17.80 31.89
C ILE A 72 -14.39 17.37 32.05
N LYS A 73 -15.36 18.26 31.80
CA LYS A 73 -16.81 17.95 31.75
C LYS A 73 -17.26 17.86 30.29
N GLU A 74 -18.26 17.02 29.98
CA GLU A 74 -18.75 16.75 28.60
C GLU A 74 -19.16 18.03 27.84
N VAL A 75 -19.65 19.05 28.57
CA VAL A 75 -19.88 20.42 28.08
C VAL A 75 -19.33 21.40 29.11
N VAL A 76 -18.55 22.39 28.66
CA VAL A 76 -17.95 23.45 29.48
C VAL A 76 -18.20 24.81 28.79
N THR A 77 -19.05 25.65 29.36
CA THR A 77 -19.44 26.93 28.75
C THR A 77 -18.36 28.01 28.94
N VAL A 78 -17.88 28.60 27.85
CA VAL A 78 -17.00 29.77 27.84
C VAL A 78 -17.84 31.03 28.00
N LYS A 79 -17.58 31.81 29.06
CA LYS A 79 -18.32 33.01 29.43
C LYS A 79 -17.59 34.27 29.00
N LEU A 80 -18.30 35.30 28.50
CA LEU A 80 -17.69 36.57 28.10
C LEU A 80 -17.09 37.36 29.28
N LYS A 81 -17.65 37.19 30.48
CA LYS A 81 -17.20 37.77 31.75
C LYS A 81 -17.20 36.65 32.82
N PRO A 82 -16.37 36.72 33.87
CA PRO A 82 -16.23 35.66 34.90
C PRO A 82 -17.44 35.63 35.88
N THR A 83 -18.63 35.39 35.35
CA THR A 83 -19.92 35.37 36.07
C THR A 83 -20.89 34.42 35.36
N ASP A 84 -21.67 33.63 36.10
CA ASP A 84 -22.58 32.65 35.51
C ASP A 84 -23.68 33.27 34.63
N ASP A 85 -24.17 34.47 34.98
CA ASP A 85 -25.14 35.22 34.17
C ASP A 85 -24.56 35.82 32.88
N SER A 86 -23.26 35.63 32.61
CA SER A 86 -22.63 36.14 31.39
C SER A 86 -23.09 35.36 30.14
N LEU A 87 -23.09 36.08 29.02
CA LEU A 87 -23.28 35.50 27.69
C LEU A 87 -22.27 34.36 27.47
N ALA A 88 -22.79 33.20 27.08
CA ALA A 88 -22.00 32.11 26.54
C ALA A 88 -21.51 32.52 25.14
N VAL A 89 -20.19 32.54 24.92
CA VAL A 89 -19.59 32.88 23.61
C VAL A 89 -19.16 31.64 22.83
N LEU A 90 -18.94 30.53 23.54
CA LEU A 90 -18.59 29.22 23.00
C LEU A 90 -18.94 28.16 24.07
N GLU A 91 -19.18 26.93 23.66
CA GLU A 91 -19.14 25.76 24.55
C GLU A 91 -18.01 24.84 24.11
N LEU A 92 -17.26 24.30 25.06
CA LEU A 92 -16.20 23.31 24.83
C LEU A 92 -16.71 21.91 25.14
N SER A 93 -16.37 20.94 24.29
CA SER A 93 -16.52 19.51 24.58
C SER A 93 -15.33 19.03 25.43
N LYS A 94 -15.52 17.98 26.23
CA LYS A 94 -14.47 17.35 27.03
C LYS A 94 -13.26 16.94 26.18
N GLY A 95 -12.06 17.15 26.70
CA GLY A 95 -10.80 16.85 26.02
C GLY A 95 -10.29 17.95 25.08
N GLU A 96 -11.13 18.94 24.73
CA GLU A 96 -10.67 20.10 23.95
C GLU A 96 -9.68 20.95 24.78
N VAL A 97 -8.57 21.33 24.15
CA VAL A 97 -7.46 22.05 24.78
C VAL A 97 -7.38 23.49 24.27
N VAL A 98 -7.44 24.46 25.19
CA VAL A 98 -7.34 25.90 24.93
C VAL A 98 -6.03 26.49 25.51
N PRO A 99 -5.50 27.57 24.92
CA PRO A 99 -4.44 28.37 25.54
C PRO A 99 -4.99 29.14 26.75
N VAL A 100 -4.23 29.20 27.84
CA VAL A 100 -4.61 29.88 29.08
C VAL A 100 -3.63 31.01 29.41
N TYR A 101 -4.17 32.15 29.85
CA TYR A 101 -3.43 33.41 29.99
C TYR A 101 -3.22 33.87 31.43
N GLY A 102 -3.96 33.26 32.35
CA GLY A 102 -3.98 33.62 33.76
C GLY A 102 -5.26 33.14 34.43
N LYS A 103 -5.33 33.31 35.75
CA LYS A 103 -6.55 33.06 36.54
C LYS A 103 -6.92 34.29 37.38
N LEU A 104 -8.16 34.33 37.85
CA LEU A 104 -8.65 35.37 38.76
C LEU A 104 -9.78 34.80 39.65
N GLN A 105 -9.97 35.38 40.83
CA GLN A 105 -11.14 35.10 41.67
C GLN A 105 -12.20 36.19 41.50
N PHE A 106 -13.44 35.83 41.19
CA PHE A 106 -14.55 36.77 41.01
C PHE A 106 -15.88 36.16 41.45
N ASN A 107 -16.69 36.95 42.16
CA ASN A 107 -17.98 36.53 42.74
C ASN A 107 -17.92 35.19 43.51
N GLY A 108 -16.81 34.92 44.20
CA GLY A 108 -16.57 33.71 44.99
C GLY A 108 -15.91 32.54 44.25
N SER A 109 -16.00 32.49 42.92
CA SER A 109 -15.42 31.42 42.09
C SER A 109 -14.05 31.77 41.51
N TRP A 110 -13.25 30.74 41.22
CA TRP A 110 -12.01 30.88 40.45
C TRP A 110 -12.26 30.66 38.95
N TRP A 111 -11.73 31.55 38.13
CA TRP A 111 -11.88 31.55 36.67
C TRP A 111 -10.52 31.58 35.99
N ILE A 112 -10.38 30.86 34.89
CA ILE A 112 -9.24 30.89 33.98
C ILE A 112 -9.60 31.72 32.74
N LYS A 113 -8.69 32.62 32.30
CA LYS A 113 -8.82 33.31 31.02
C LYS A 113 -8.26 32.43 29.90
N ALA A 114 -9.11 32.07 28.94
CA ALA A 114 -8.76 31.31 27.74
C ALA A 114 -8.79 32.20 26.48
N GLY A 115 -7.97 31.88 25.50
CA GLY A 115 -7.89 32.58 24.20
C GLY A 115 -8.43 31.75 23.04
N PHE A 116 -9.03 32.45 22.08
CA PHE A 116 -9.70 31.90 20.89
C PHE A 116 -9.32 32.72 19.65
N SER A 117 -9.46 32.14 18.47
CA SER A 117 -9.13 32.78 17.19
C SER A 117 -10.38 33.05 16.36
N ARG A 118 -10.29 33.99 15.42
CA ARG A 118 -11.35 34.31 14.43
C ARG A 118 -11.02 33.88 13.00
N ASN A 119 -9.81 33.36 12.76
CA ASN A 119 -9.39 32.81 11.47
C ASN A 119 -8.87 31.39 11.65
N ASP A 120 -9.39 30.43 10.90
CA ASP A 120 -8.95 29.01 10.90
C ASP A 120 -7.42 28.87 10.69
N PHE A 121 -6.83 29.81 9.95
CA PHE A 121 -5.41 29.84 9.58
C PHE A 121 -4.68 31.13 10.01
N GLY A 122 -5.13 31.80 11.06
CA GLY A 122 -4.47 33.01 11.59
C GLY A 122 -3.05 32.76 12.13
N ASN A 123 -2.19 33.79 12.07
CA ASN A 123 -0.78 33.75 12.52
C ASN A 123 -0.63 33.40 14.01
N GLU A 124 0.56 32.91 14.39
CA GLU A 124 0.88 32.33 15.71
C GLU A 124 0.69 33.28 16.91
N ASN A 125 0.57 34.59 16.68
CA ASN A 125 0.46 35.63 17.71
C ASN A 125 -0.96 36.25 17.84
N GLU A 126 -1.99 35.68 17.20
CA GLU A 126 -3.32 36.30 17.09
C GLU A 126 -4.48 35.47 17.65
N TYR A 127 -4.41 35.18 18.96
CA TYR A 127 -5.61 35.02 19.77
C TYR A 127 -6.17 36.41 20.07
N ASP A 128 -7.16 36.85 19.30
CA ASP A 128 -7.77 38.18 19.43
C ASP A 128 -8.98 38.20 20.38
N SER A 129 -9.56 37.03 20.64
CA SER A 129 -10.83 36.85 21.35
C SER A 129 -10.63 36.06 22.62
N PHE A 130 -11.10 36.56 23.76
CA PHE A 130 -10.94 35.92 25.06
C PHE A 130 -12.28 35.57 25.72
N GLY A 131 -12.22 34.65 26.67
CA GLY A 131 -13.35 34.25 27.52
C GLY A 131 -12.89 33.59 28.81
N TYR A 132 -13.84 33.33 29.70
CA TYR A 132 -13.60 32.81 31.05
C TYR A 132 -14.26 31.44 31.24
N ILE A 133 -13.53 30.55 31.90
CA ILE A 133 -13.96 29.19 32.22
C ILE A 133 -13.73 28.96 33.71
N LYS A 134 -14.61 28.22 34.41
CA LYS A 134 -14.39 27.92 35.83
C LYS A 134 -13.16 27.02 36.01
N GLN A 135 -12.36 27.28 37.03
CA GLN A 135 -11.12 26.53 37.29
C GLN A 135 -11.39 25.04 37.59
N GLU A 136 -12.57 24.70 38.11
CA GLU A 136 -13.01 23.31 38.34
C GLU A 136 -13.40 22.54 37.08
N ASP A 137 -13.57 23.23 35.94
CA ASP A 137 -13.95 22.63 34.65
C ASP A 137 -12.75 22.32 33.74
N VAL A 138 -11.54 22.71 34.16
CA VAL A 138 -10.32 22.72 33.34
C VAL A 138 -9.14 22.11 34.09
N GLN A 139 -8.57 21.05 33.53
CA GLN A 139 -7.26 20.54 33.92
C GLN A 139 -6.17 21.36 33.23
N LEU A 140 -5.33 22.04 34.01
CA LEU A 140 -4.13 22.70 33.49
C LEU A 140 -3.09 21.65 33.05
N LEU A 141 -2.53 21.83 31.86
CA LEU A 141 -1.55 20.92 31.27
C LEU A 141 -0.13 21.49 31.36
N SER A 142 0.79 20.68 31.88
CA SER A 142 2.24 20.89 31.82
C SER A 142 2.94 19.61 31.32
N GLU A 143 4.25 19.71 31.03
CA GLU A 143 5.03 18.60 30.45
C GLU A 143 4.90 17.31 31.28
N GLY A 144 4.52 16.21 30.61
CA GLY A 144 4.38 14.89 31.22
C GLY A 144 3.15 14.68 32.11
N THR A 145 2.15 15.58 32.09
CA THR A 145 0.94 15.44 32.94
C THR A 145 -0.07 14.41 32.47
N LEU A 146 -0.10 14.04 31.18
CA LEU A 146 -0.98 12.97 30.68
C LEU A 146 -0.23 11.64 30.61
N ASN A 147 -0.73 10.64 31.35
CA ASN A 147 -0.24 9.27 31.24
C ASN A 147 -0.83 8.61 29.99
N GLU A 148 -0.05 8.59 28.90
CA GLU A 148 -0.45 8.06 27.59
C GLU A 148 -0.70 6.55 27.59
N SER A 149 -0.03 5.79 28.49
CA SER A 149 -0.05 4.32 28.51
C SER A 149 -1.18 3.71 29.35
N ASN A 150 -2.09 4.54 29.87
CA ASN A 150 -3.29 4.09 30.56
C ASN A 150 -4.48 4.94 30.14
N LEU A 151 -5.61 4.30 29.86
CA LEU A 151 -6.87 4.95 29.47
C LEU A 151 -7.99 4.49 30.41
N SER A 152 -8.65 5.44 31.07
CA SER A 152 -9.82 5.15 31.89
C SER A 152 -11.11 5.50 31.14
N LEU A 153 -12.15 4.68 31.26
CA LEU A 153 -13.46 4.91 30.64
C LEU A 153 -14.03 6.32 30.93
N GLY A 154 -13.79 6.84 32.13
CA GLY A 154 -14.20 8.20 32.54
C GLY A 154 -13.40 9.35 31.89
N GLU A 155 -12.24 9.10 31.30
CA GLU A 155 -11.45 10.10 30.56
C GLU A 155 -11.98 10.32 29.13
N ILE A 156 -12.61 9.31 28.53
CA ILE A 156 -13.07 9.35 27.13
C ILE A 156 -14.24 10.33 27.00
N PRO A 157 -14.25 11.25 26.02
CA PRO A 157 -15.39 12.13 25.77
C PRO A 157 -16.50 11.38 25.02
N LYS A 158 -17.76 11.52 25.45
CA LYS A 158 -18.91 10.91 24.78
C LYS A 158 -19.37 11.73 23.57
N ASN A 159 -19.16 13.04 23.61
CA ASN A 159 -19.39 13.96 22.51
C ASN A 159 -18.06 14.53 21.99
N ASN A 160 -17.87 14.51 20.67
CA ASN A 160 -16.78 15.17 19.98
C ASN A 160 -17.38 16.09 18.92
N ARG A 161 -17.11 17.40 18.99
CA ARG A 161 -17.57 18.40 18.00
C ARG A 161 -17.25 18.03 16.55
N TYR A 162 -16.17 17.30 16.34
CA TYR A 162 -15.63 16.96 15.02
C TYR A 162 -15.98 15.54 14.54
N ALA A 163 -16.86 14.83 15.26
CA ALA A 163 -17.27 13.47 14.91
C ALA A 163 -18.72 13.16 15.35
N ARG A 164 -19.18 11.92 15.14
CA ARG A 164 -20.47 11.45 15.69
C ARG A 164 -20.38 11.22 17.21
N ILE A 165 -21.52 11.37 17.89
CA ILE A 165 -21.67 11.00 19.31
C ILE A 165 -21.43 9.49 19.46
N LEU A 166 -20.66 9.10 20.47
CA LEU A 166 -20.30 7.71 20.72
C LEU A 166 -21.36 7.01 21.60
N ASN A 167 -21.68 5.77 21.26
CA ASN A 167 -22.57 4.92 22.06
C ASN A 167 -21.79 4.19 23.18
N ASP A 168 -22.52 3.58 24.12
CA ASP A 168 -21.91 2.98 25.31
C ASP A 168 -21.14 1.66 25.05
N GLU A 169 -21.36 1.00 23.90
CA GLU A 169 -20.52 -0.12 23.44
C GLU A 169 -19.22 0.39 22.82
N GLU A 170 -19.28 1.45 22.01
CA GLU A 170 -18.11 2.10 21.41
C GLU A 170 -17.18 2.67 22.48
N LEU A 171 -17.72 3.39 23.46
CA LEU A 171 -16.97 3.88 24.63
C LEU A 171 -16.31 2.74 25.41
N LYS A 172 -16.99 1.60 25.54
CA LYS A 172 -16.44 0.40 26.19
C LYS A 172 -15.31 -0.22 25.37
N LYS A 173 -15.44 -0.35 24.05
CA LYS A 173 -14.38 -0.82 23.15
C LYS A 173 -13.16 0.10 23.21
N LEU A 174 -13.35 1.41 23.09
CA LEU A 174 -12.30 2.41 23.26
C LEU A 174 -11.61 2.30 24.63
N GLY A 175 -12.37 2.09 25.71
CA GLY A 175 -11.83 1.95 27.07
C GLY A 175 -11.09 0.64 27.36
N ILE A 176 -11.27 -0.42 26.55
CA ILE A 176 -10.55 -1.69 26.71
C ILE A 176 -9.35 -1.76 25.75
N ASN A 177 -9.51 -1.26 24.52
CA ASN A 177 -8.58 -1.46 23.41
C ASN A 177 -7.75 -0.21 23.05
N GLY A 178 -8.27 0.98 23.37
CA GLY A 178 -7.80 2.27 22.85
C GLY A 178 -8.34 2.62 21.45
N PHE A 179 -8.99 1.67 20.77
CA PHE A 179 -9.56 1.85 19.42
C PHE A 179 -10.75 0.92 19.16
N PHE A 180 -11.51 1.17 18.10
CA PHE A 180 -12.38 0.16 17.47
C PHE A 180 -12.39 0.33 15.95
N VAL A 181 -12.84 -0.70 15.24
CA VAL A 181 -12.99 -0.71 13.78
C VAL A 181 -14.47 -0.95 13.42
N GLU A 182 -14.99 -0.19 12.47
CA GLU A 182 -16.34 -0.34 11.90
C GLU A 182 -16.31 -0.45 10.36
N LYS A 183 -17.27 -1.16 9.77
CA LYS A 183 -17.43 -1.18 8.30
C LYS A 183 -17.93 0.19 7.85
N THR A 184 -17.33 0.73 6.78
CA THR A 184 -17.91 1.86 6.05
C THR A 184 -19.10 1.39 5.21
N ALA A 185 -19.93 2.32 4.78
CA ALA A 185 -20.78 2.11 3.61
C ALA A 185 -19.99 2.57 2.37
N PRO A 186 -20.07 1.86 1.23
CA PRO A 186 -19.51 2.34 -0.03
C PRO A 186 -20.03 3.74 -0.38
N GLU A 187 -19.13 4.67 -0.74
CA GLU A 187 -19.55 5.93 -1.34
C GLU A 187 -20.11 5.69 -2.75
N ILE A 188 -20.98 6.58 -3.24
CA ILE A 188 -21.71 6.43 -4.52
C ILE A 188 -21.35 7.51 -5.55
N LYS A 189 -20.92 8.69 -5.07
CA LYS A 189 -20.12 9.68 -5.82
C LYS A 189 -18.95 10.09 -4.93
N LEU A 190 -17.68 10.02 -5.32
CA LEU A 190 -16.90 9.64 -6.52
C LEU A 190 -16.47 10.77 -7.52
N SER A 191 -15.19 11.24 -7.67
CA SER A 191 -14.03 11.49 -6.70
C SER A 191 -12.56 11.28 -7.18
N ILE A 192 -11.64 10.88 -6.26
CA ILE A 192 -10.19 10.58 -6.44
C ILE A 192 -9.83 9.11 -6.18
N ASP A 193 -10.11 8.59 -4.98
CA ASP A 193 -9.85 7.22 -4.51
C ASP A 193 -10.62 6.92 -3.20
N ASP A 194 -11.25 5.75 -3.06
CA ASP A 194 -12.18 5.51 -1.94
C ASP A 194 -11.53 5.50 -0.54
N MET A 195 -10.25 5.15 -0.38
CA MET A 195 -9.57 5.36 0.90
C MET A 195 -9.16 6.83 1.09
N VAL A 196 -8.68 7.50 0.03
CA VAL A 196 -8.18 8.88 0.10
C VAL A 196 -9.30 9.90 0.36
N ASP A 197 -10.43 9.79 -0.33
CA ASP A 197 -11.55 10.72 -0.19
C ASP A 197 -12.31 10.52 1.12
N LEU A 198 -12.35 9.29 1.67
CA LEU A 198 -12.86 9.06 3.02
C LEU A 198 -12.14 9.92 4.08
N TYR A 199 -10.84 10.19 3.89
CA TYR A 199 -10.09 11.16 4.73
C TYR A 199 -10.48 12.62 4.50
N ALA A 200 -11.02 13.01 3.33
CA ALA A 200 -11.45 14.39 3.06
C ALA A 200 -12.69 14.81 3.89
N ASN A 201 -13.48 13.84 4.35
CA ASN A 201 -14.64 14.07 5.21
C ASN A 201 -14.27 14.21 6.70
N GLU A 202 -13.06 13.80 7.11
CA GLU A 202 -12.67 13.75 8.53
C GLU A 202 -11.91 15.01 8.99
N LYS A 203 -12.43 15.67 10.04
CA LYS A 203 -11.80 16.88 10.59
C LYS A 203 -10.73 16.60 11.64
N GLN A 204 -10.84 15.49 12.37
CA GLN A 204 -9.92 15.12 13.45
C GLN A 204 -9.21 13.80 13.12
N VAL A 205 -8.40 13.85 12.05
CA VAL A 205 -7.82 12.68 11.39
C VAL A 205 -6.85 11.86 12.25
N PHE A 206 -6.90 10.54 12.08
CA PHE A 206 -5.86 9.59 12.46
C PHE A 206 -5.20 9.08 11.17
N ILE A 207 -4.05 9.64 10.80
CA ILE A 207 -3.36 9.27 9.56
C ILE A 207 -2.72 7.89 9.76
N THR A 208 -3.25 6.88 9.09
CA THR A 208 -2.78 5.50 9.20
C THR A 208 -1.56 5.23 8.31
N THR A 209 -0.82 4.18 8.66
CA THR A 209 0.17 3.56 7.79
C THR A 209 -0.47 2.94 6.54
N ASP A 210 -1.73 2.48 6.63
CA ASP A 210 -2.52 1.90 5.54
C ASP A 210 -2.68 2.88 4.37
N LEU A 211 -3.07 4.14 4.64
CA LEU A 211 -3.20 5.19 3.61
C LEU A 211 -1.90 5.40 2.81
N PHE A 212 -0.76 5.34 3.50
CA PHE A 212 0.56 5.46 2.87
C PHE A 212 0.96 4.20 2.09
N LEU A 213 0.55 3.02 2.54
CA LEU A 213 0.78 1.77 1.80
C LEU A 213 -0.04 1.77 0.50
N HIS A 214 -1.33 2.10 0.58
CA HIS A 214 -2.22 2.13 -0.57
C HIS A 214 -1.77 3.16 -1.61
N CYS A 215 -1.46 4.39 -1.19
CA CYS A 215 -0.91 5.40 -2.09
C CYS A 215 0.45 5.00 -2.70
N PHE A 216 1.28 4.22 -1.99
CA PHE A 216 2.54 3.70 -2.53
C PHE A 216 2.31 2.65 -3.61
N HIS A 217 1.36 1.73 -3.38
CA HIS A 217 0.85 0.78 -4.36
C HIS A 217 0.33 1.49 -5.62
N LEU A 218 -0.64 2.40 -5.50
CA LEU A 218 -1.25 3.09 -6.65
C LEU A 218 -0.23 3.81 -7.53
N ILE A 219 0.80 4.44 -6.94
CA ILE A 219 1.87 5.10 -7.71
C ILE A 219 2.75 4.08 -8.45
N PHE A 220 3.00 2.90 -7.87
CA PHE A 220 3.82 1.85 -8.48
C PHE A 220 3.06 1.04 -9.55
N ASP A 221 1.85 0.57 -9.24
CA ASP A 221 0.94 -0.15 -10.15
C ASP A 221 0.73 0.63 -11.46
N ARG A 222 0.28 1.88 -11.34
CA ARG A 222 -0.05 2.74 -12.47
C ARG A 222 1.20 3.15 -13.27
N MET A 223 2.37 3.25 -12.62
CA MET A 223 3.66 3.39 -13.30
C MET A 223 4.05 2.13 -14.08
N LEU A 224 3.83 0.94 -13.53
CA LEU A 224 4.16 -0.32 -14.18
C LEU A 224 3.26 -0.54 -15.41
N GLN A 225 1.95 -0.31 -15.31
CA GLN A 225 1.01 -0.31 -16.43
C GLN A 225 1.48 0.57 -17.59
N ASP A 226 1.84 1.83 -17.31
CA ASP A 226 2.33 2.77 -18.33
C ASP A 226 3.62 2.28 -19.00
N ILE A 227 4.53 1.66 -18.24
CA ILE A 227 5.76 1.07 -18.78
C ILE A 227 5.45 -0.16 -19.65
N GLU A 228 4.53 -1.02 -19.21
CA GLU A 228 4.16 -2.24 -19.92
C GLU A 228 3.48 -1.96 -21.25
N GLU A 229 2.41 -1.16 -21.23
CA GLU A 229 1.63 -0.84 -22.42
C GLU A 229 2.39 0.07 -23.39
N LYS A 230 3.03 1.14 -22.90
CA LYS A 230 3.66 2.16 -23.76
C LYS A 230 5.11 1.84 -24.15
N LYS A 231 5.81 0.95 -23.45
CA LYS A 231 7.23 0.61 -23.75
C LYS A 231 7.48 -0.88 -23.96
N LEU A 232 7.14 -1.73 -23.00
CA LEU A 232 7.57 -3.14 -23.02
C LEU A 232 6.82 -3.95 -24.07
N PHE A 233 5.52 -3.71 -24.29
CA PHE A 233 4.75 -4.36 -25.36
C PHE A 233 5.38 -4.14 -26.74
N ALA A 234 5.62 -2.88 -27.11
CA ALA A 234 6.22 -2.53 -28.40
C ALA A 234 7.66 -3.08 -28.55
N THR A 235 8.46 -2.99 -27.49
CA THR A 235 9.84 -3.48 -27.48
C THR A 235 9.88 -5.01 -27.61
N MET A 236 9.06 -5.74 -26.85
CA MET A 236 8.97 -7.20 -26.93
C MET A 236 8.45 -7.68 -28.29
N LYS A 237 7.45 -6.99 -28.87
CA LYS A 237 6.96 -7.29 -30.22
C LYS A 237 8.06 -7.14 -31.27
N SER A 238 8.87 -6.07 -31.19
CA SER A 238 10.04 -5.88 -32.07
C SER A 238 11.07 -7.00 -31.90
N ILE A 239 11.45 -7.31 -30.65
CA ILE A 239 12.42 -8.35 -30.30
C ILE A 239 11.97 -9.72 -30.86
N LEU A 240 10.72 -10.11 -30.61
CA LEU A 240 10.19 -11.41 -31.02
C LEU A 240 10.11 -11.54 -32.54
N LEU A 241 9.64 -10.52 -33.26
CA LEU A 241 9.60 -10.54 -34.73
C LEU A 241 11.01 -10.71 -35.33
N ALA A 242 12.01 -10.01 -34.79
CA ALA A 242 13.39 -10.09 -35.26
C ALA A 242 14.03 -11.47 -35.00
N ILE A 243 13.85 -12.05 -33.81
CA ILE A 243 14.35 -13.40 -33.48
C ILE A 243 13.63 -14.46 -34.33
N THR A 244 12.33 -14.31 -34.58
CA THR A 244 11.55 -15.27 -35.37
C THR A 244 12.02 -15.30 -36.82
N LYS A 245 12.17 -14.13 -37.45
CA LYS A 245 12.71 -14.00 -38.80
C LYS A 245 14.12 -14.60 -38.93
N GLU A 246 14.97 -14.41 -37.93
CA GLU A 246 16.31 -15.02 -37.93
C GLU A 246 16.26 -16.54 -37.64
N THR A 247 15.23 -17.04 -36.95
CA THR A 247 14.97 -18.49 -36.83
C THR A 247 14.59 -19.07 -38.21
N GLU A 248 13.74 -18.40 -38.97
CA GLU A 248 13.38 -18.80 -40.34
C GLU A 248 14.58 -18.77 -41.29
N ASN A 249 15.44 -17.74 -41.20
CA ASN A 249 16.71 -17.70 -41.95
C ASN A 249 17.57 -18.94 -41.66
N LYS A 250 17.70 -19.33 -40.39
CA LYS A 250 18.49 -20.52 -39.98
C LYS A 250 17.83 -21.84 -40.40
N ILE A 251 16.50 -21.94 -40.45
CA ILE A 251 15.80 -23.13 -40.95
C ILE A 251 16.05 -23.34 -42.45
N ASN A 252 16.18 -22.26 -43.21
CA ASN A 252 16.44 -22.28 -44.65
C ASN A 252 17.94 -22.35 -45.01
N ASP A 253 18.84 -22.38 -44.03
CA ASP A 253 20.28 -22.54 -44.25
C ASP A 253 20.62 -23.97 -44.74
N LYS A 254 21.40 -24.04 -45.82
CA LYS A 254 21.73 -25.29 -46.55
C LYS A 254 22.54 -26.32 -45.77
N ASP A 255 23.08 -26.00 -44.60
CA ASP A 255 23.84 -26.96 -43.77
C ASP A 255 23.07 -27.31 -42.49
N TYR A 256 22.39 -26.34 -41.85
CA TYR A 256 21.47 -26.65 -40.76
C TYR A 256 20.30 -27.53 -41.25
N SER A 257 19.80 -27.32 -42.47
CA SER A 257 18.75 -28.15 -43.07
C SER A 257 19.18 -29.61 -43.36
N LYS A 258 20.49 -29.93 -43.33
CA LYS A 258 21.01 -31.31 -43.47
C LYS A 258 21.00 -32.08 -42.16
N SER A 259 20.96 -31.39 -41.01
CA SER A 259 20.92 -32.01 -39.69
C SER A 259 19.49 -32.04 -39.18
N GLU A 260 18.92 -33.25 -39.10
CA GLU A 260 17.57 -33.46 -38.57
C GLU A 260 17.43 -32.94 -37.13
N GLN A 261 18.45 -33.16 -36.30
CA GLN A 261 18.46 -32.70 -34.90
C GLN A 261 18.43 -31.16 -34.80
N ILE A 262 19.19 -30.44 -35.63
CA ILE A 262 19.19 -28.97 -35.66
C ILE A 262 17.91 -28.43 -36.31
N SER A 263 17.43 -29.06 -37.39
CA SER A 263 16.16 -28.70 -38.04
C SER A 263 14.98 -28.84 -37.08
N SER A 264 14.94 -29.92 -36.28
CA SER A 264 13.96 -30.14 -35.22
C SER A 264 14.05 -29.06 -34.13
N ALA A 265 15.24 -28.79 -33.61
CA ALA A 265 15.47 -27.78 -32.57
C ALA A 265 15.09 -26.36 -33.02
N LEU A 266 15.45 -25.97 -34.25
CA LEU A 266 15.03 -24.70 -34.84
C LEU A 266 13.52 -24.64 -35.09
N THR A 267 12.88 -25.76 -35.43
CA THR A 267 11.42 -25.80 -35.63
C THR A 267 10.68 -25.63 -34.30
N TYR A 268 11.20 -26.16 -33.19
CA TYR A 268 10.64 -25.88 -31.87
C TYR A 268 10.82 -24.41 -31.46
N ASN A 269 11.97 -23.80 -31.76
CA ASN A 269 12.15 -22.35 -31.58
C ASN A 269 11.13 -21.55 -32.40
N LEU A 270 10.89 -21.93 -33.66
CA LEU A 270 9.91 -21.28 -34.53
C LEU A 270 8.49 -21.41 -33.98
N PHE A 271 8.10 -22.59 -33.50
CA PHE A 271 6.81 -22.82 -32.82
C PHE A 271 6.66 -21.93 -31.58
N TYR A 272 7.64 -21.96 -30.66
CA TYR A 272 7.61 -21.22 -29.40
C TYR A 272 7.50 -19.71 -29.63
N LEU A 273 8.24 -19.18 -30.60
CA LEU A 273 8.20 -17.76 -30.96
C LEU A 273 6.94 -17.40 -31.75
N ALA A 274 6.44 -18.26 -32.64
CA ALA A 274 5.21 -17.99 -33.40
C ALA A 274 3.97 -17.91 -32.51
N VAL A 275 3.88 -18.76 -31.47
CA VAL A 275 2.84 -18.63 -30.41
C VAL A 275 2.95 -17.27 -29.72
N ALA A 276 4.15 -16.87 -29.29
CA ALA A 276 4.35 -15.58 -28.62
C ALA A 276 3.96 -14.38 -29.50
N ASN A 277 4.35 -14.37 -30.78
CA ASN A 277 3.96 -13.32 -31.73
C ASN A 277 2.45 -13.30 -31.99
N LYS A 278 1.80 -14.46 -32.09
CA LYS A 278 0.34 -14.56 -32.30
C LYS A 278 -0.47 -14.06 -31.10
N LEU A 279 0.08 -14.17 -29.90
CA LEU A 279 -0.54 -13.65 -28.67
C LEU A 279 -0.38 -12.11 -28.53
N LEU A 280 0.76 -11.55 -28.99
CA LEU A 280 0.97 -10.09 -29.08
C LEU A 280 0.28 -9.43 -30.30
N ASP A 281 -0.06 -10.21 -31.32
CA ASP A 281 -0.67 -9.71 -32.55
C ASP A 281 -1.56 -10.79 -33.18
N SER A 282 -2.87 -10.64 -33.03
CA SER A 282 -3.87 -11.55 -33.59
C SER A 282 -3.83 -11.62 -35.13
N ALA A 283 -3.29 -10.61 -35.81
CA ALA A 283 -3.09 -10.59 -37.26
C ALA A 283 -1.78 -11.26 -37.70
N TYR A 284 -0.88 -11.66 -36.77
CA TYR A 284 0.38 -12.31 -37.11
C TYR A 284 0.15 -13.62 -37.93
N PRO A 285 0.78 -13.77 -39.11
CA PRO A 285 0.68 -14.98 -39.91
C PRO A 285 1.65 -16.03 -39.36
N ILE A 286 1.12 -17.08 -38.72
CA ILE A 286 1.95 -18.17 -38.21
C ILE A 286 2.60 -18.94 -39.39
N PRO A 287 3.93 -19.19 -39.36
CA PRO A 287 4.61 -19.95 -40.40
C PRO A 287 4.04 -21.37 -40.58
N SER A 288 3.81 -21.76 -41.84
CA SER A 288 3.13 -23.01 -42.22
C SER A 288 3.81 -24.30 -41.73
N LYS A 289 5.10 -24.25 -41.37
CA LYS A 289 5.84 -25.37 -40.78
C LYS A 289 5.36 -25.73 -39.36
N VAL A 290 4.74 -24.80 -38.65
CA VAL A 290 4.34 -24.95 -37.23
C VAL A 290 2.87 -24.57 -36.94
N SER A 291 2.11 -24.13 -37.95
CA SER A 291 0.74 -23.59 -37.77
C SER A 291 -0.18 -24.52 -36.98
N LYS A 292 -0.35 -25.77 -37.40
CA LYS A 292 -1.26 -26.73 -36.72
C LYS A 292 -0.99 -26.88 -35.21
N GLU A 293 0.27 -26.84 -34.78
CA GLU A 293 0.65 -26.97 -33.36
C GLU A 293 0.50 -25.64 -32.63
N ALA A 294 0.94 -24.55 -33.25
CA ALA A 294 0.85 -23.20 -32.67
C ALA A 294 -0.60 -22.70 -32.55
N ASP A 295 -1.44 -22.88 -33.58
CA ASP A 295 -2.86 -22.54 -33.57
C ASP A 295 -3.61 -23.29 -32.45
N ASN A 296 -3.29 -24.58 -32.24
CA ASN A 296 -3.89 -25.36 -31.14
C ASN A 296 -3.53 -24.78 -29.76
N VAL A 297 -2.25 -24.46 -29.53
CA VAL A 297 -1.79 -23.88 -28.25
C VAL A 297 -2.32 -22.46 -28.06
N VAL A 298 -2.36 -21.64 -29.11
CA VAL A 298 -2.99 -20.30 -29.07
C VAL A 298 -4.47 -20.41 -28.72
N ASN A 299 -5.22 -21.35 -29.31
CA ASN A 299 -6.62 -21.56 -28.96
C ASN A 299 -6.82 -21.97 -27.49
N GLN A 300 -5.92 -22.79 -26.92
CA GLN A 300 -5.93 -23.17 -25.50
C GLN A 300 -5.53 -22.02 -24.56
N ILE A 301 -4.68 -21.08 -25.01
CA ILE A 301 -4.28 -19.88 -24.24
C ILE A 301 -5.34 -18.76 -24.32
N LEU A 302 -6.04 -18.64 -25.44
CA LEU A 302 -7.14 -17.68 -25.61
C LEU A 302 -8.42 -18.13 -24.90
N ASN A 303 -8.67 -19.45 -24.84
CA ASN A 303 -9.81 -20.08 -24.16
C ASN A 303 -9.30 -21.01 -23.03
N PRO A 304 -8.70 -20.46 -21.97
CA PRO A 304 -8.11 -21.25 -20.89
C PRO A 304 -9.20 -22.05 -20.14
N THR A 305 -8.90 -23.30 -19.79
CA THR A 305 -9.80 -24.13 -19.01
C THR A 305 -9.90 -23.63 -17.57
N SER A 306 -11.12 -23.52 -17.04
CA SER A 306 -11.36 -23.28 -15.61
C SER A 306 -10.89 -24.43 -14.71
N GLU A 307 -10.75 -25.63 -15.27
CA GLU A 307 -10.21 -26.79 -14.56
C GLU A 307 -8.75 -26.58 -14.19
N LEU A 308 -8.47 -26.57 -12.88
CA LEU A 308 -7.12 -26.65 -12.35
C LEU A 308 -6.51 -28.04 -12.66
N PRO A 309 -5.21 -28.13 -12.96
CA PRO A 309 -4.58 -29.39 -13.30
C PRO A 309 -4.48 -30.30 -12.06
N HIS A 310 -5.07 -31.48 -12.18
CA HIS A 310 -5.24 -32.49 -11.12
C HIS A 310 -4.55 -33.81 -11.50
N TRP A 311 -4.57 -34.81 -10.62
CA TRP A 311 -4.02 -36.14 -10.88
C TRP A 311 -4.93 -36.95 -11.82
N GLU A 312 -4.41 -37.38 -12.98
CA GLU A 312 -5.07 -38.35 -13.85
C GLU A 312 -4.98 -39.76 -13.22
N ASP A 313 -6.13 -40.44 -13.12
CA ASP A 313 -6.31 -41.78 -12.52
C ASP A 313 -5.52 -42.02 -11.21
N GLY A 314 -5.44 -40.98 -10.37
CA GLY A 314 -4.97 -41.05 -8.97
C GLY A 314 -3.56 -41.63 -8.77
N SER A 315 -2.72 -41.70 -9.80
CA SER A 315 -1.49 -42.52 -9.75
C SER A 315 -0.26 -41.94 -10.43
N LYS A 316 -0.39 -41.03 -11.42
CA LYS A 316 0.76 -40.35 -12.05
C LYS A 316 0.44 -38.92 -12.49
N ILE A 317 1.43 -38.04 -12.34
CA ILE A 317 1.46 -36.71 -12.95
C ILE A 317 2.16 -36.77 -14.30
N VAL A 318 1.57 -36.15 -15.32
CA VAL A 318 2.21 -35.91 -16.62
C VAL A 318 3.16 -34.72 -16.52
N ILE A 319 4.46 -35.00 -16.38
CA ILE A 319 5.52 -33.98 -16.43
C ILE A 319 5.47 -33.27 -17.81
N ASP A 320 5.64 -31.95 -17.82
CA ASP A 320 5.54 -31.05 -19.00
C ASP A 320 4.11 -30.80 -19.55
N LYS A 321 3.06 -31.26 -18.84
CA LYS A 321 1.67 -30.77 -19.06
C LYS A 321 1.58 -29.29 -18.64
N GLU A 322 1.09 -28.43 -19.54
CA GLU A 322 0.95 -27.00 -19.27
C GLU A 322 -0.34 -26.71 -18.48
N ASP A 323 -0.26 -25.77 -17.53
CA ASP A 323 -1.42 -25.30 -16.75
C ASP A 323 -2.07 -24.11 -17.48
N TYR A 324 -3.07 -24.40 -18.32
CA TYR A 324 -3.74 -23.36 -19.10
C TYR A 324 -4.58 -22.39 -18.23
N SER A 325 -4.94 -22.73 -16.99
CA SER A 325 -5.66 -21.81 -16.08
C SER A 325 -4.88 -20.52 -15.82
N GLN A 326 -3.55 -20.59 -15.90
CA GLN A 326 -2.61 -19.49 -15.66
C GLN A 326 -2.75 -18.36 -16.68
N TYR A 327 -3.29 -18.66 -17.86
CA TYR A 327 -3.49 -17.72 -18.96
C TYR A 327 -4.87 -17.04 -18.92
N LYS A 328 -5.70 -17.32 -17.89
CA LYS A 328 -6.79 -16.41 -17.51
C LYS A 328 -6.17 -15.07 -17.13
N VAL A 329 -6.49 -14.03 -17.90
CA VAL A 329 -6.11 -12.65 -17.57
C VAL A 329 -6.83 -12.25 -16.28
N ARG A 330 -6.11 -11.57 -15.39
CA ARG A 330 -6.56 -11.11 -14.07
C ARG A 330 -5.65 -9.99 -13.58
N GLY A 331 -6.08 -9.21 -12.60
CA GLY A 331 -5.39 -7.99 -12.21
C GLY A 331 -5.49 -6.89 -13.27
N HIS A 332 -4.60 -5.89 -13.21
CA HIS A 332 -4.60 -4.75 -14.15
C HIS A 332 -4.57 -5.10 -15.64
N TYR A 333 -4.16 -6.30 -16.00
CA TYR A 333 -4.15 -6.76 -17.39
C TYR A 333 -5.55 -6.94 -18.00
N GLU A 334 -6.63 -6.94 -17.20
CA GLU A 334 -8.00 -6.87 -17.73
C GLU A 334 -8.31 -5.51 -18.38
N ARG A 335 -7.56 -4.43 -18.04
CA ARG A 335 -7.86 -3.02 -18.39
C ARG A 335 -7.75 -2.68 -19.88
N SER A 336 -6.89 -3.36 -20.67
CA SER A 336 -6.77 -3.10 -22.12
C SER A 336 -6.47 -4.36 -22.94
N GLU A 337 -6.86 -4.38 -24.22
CA GLU A 337 -6.51 -5.49 -25.13
C GLU A 337 -4.99 -5.60 -25.34
N THR A 338 -4.24 -4.49 -25.27
CA THR A 338 -2.78 -4.50 -25.30
C THR A 338 -2.22 -5.29 -24.12
N LEU A 339 -2.73 -5.02 -22.90
CA LEU A 339 -2.29 -5.69 -21.68
C LEU A 339 -2.76 -7.16 -21.63
N LYS A 340 -3.96 -7.49 -22.10
CA LYS A 340 -4.44 -8.89 -22.26
C LYS A 340 -3.51 -9.70 -23.18
N SER A 341 -3.12 -9.11 -24.31
CA SER A 341 -2.17 -9.70 -25.26
C SER A 341 -0.77 -9.83 -24.66
N TYR A 342 -0.30 -8.78 -23.96
CA TYR A 342 1.00 -8.76 -23.29
C TYR A 342 1.10 -9.84 -22.22
N PHE A 343 0.12 -9.92 -21.31
CA PHE A 343 0.03 -10.92 -20.24
C PHE A 343 0.17 -12.34 -20.79
N ARG A 344 -0.69 -12.71 -21.76
CA ARG A 344 -0.68 -14.07 -22.34
C ARG A 344 0.66 -14.42 -23.00
N ALA A 345 1.24 -13.47 -23.74
CA ALA A 345 2.52 -13.69 -24.42
C ALA A 345 3.70 -13.79 -23.43
N MET A 346 3.77 -12.91 -22.43
CA MET A 346 4.85 -12.93 -21.44
C MET A 346 4.71 -14.13 -20.49
N MET A 347 3.48 -14.54 -20.12
CA MET A 347 3.23 -15.79 -19.39
C MET A 347 3.72 -17.01 -20.16
N TRP A 348 3.45 -17.09 -21.47
CA TRP A 348 4.00 -18.16 -22.31
C TRP A 348 5.53 -18.18 -22.31
N LEU A 349 6.17 -17.02 -22.49
CA LEU A 349 7.63 -16.90 -22.53
C LEU A 349 8.33 -17.15 -21.18
N GLY A 350 7.65 -16.85 -20.07
CA GLY A 350 8.16 -16.99 -18.70
C GLY A 350 7.79 -18.29 -17.99
N ARG A 351 6.79 -19.03 -18.49
CA ARG A 351 6.40 -20.35 -17.98
C ARG A 351 7.01 -21.51 -18.77
N ARG A 352 6.86 -21.52 -20.10
CA ARG A 352 7.11 -22.71 -20.93
C ARG A 352 8.61 -23.06 -20.98
N PRO A 353 9.03 -24.23 -20.46
CA PRO A 353 10.45 -24.52 -20.26
C PRO A 353 11.10 -25.22 -21.46
N PHE A 354 12.40 -24.97 -21.61
CA PHE A 354 13.32 -25.78 -22.41
C PHE A 354 14.07 -26.70 -21.43
N LEU A 355 13.40 -27.77 -21.00
CA LEU A 355 13.88 -28.69 -19.97
C LEU A 355 15.26 -29.27 -20.33
N VAL A 356 16.23 -29.14 -19.42
CA VAL A 356 17.63 -29.53 -19.66
C VAL A 356 17.80 -31.06 -19.73
N SER A 357 16.82 -31.79 -19.19
CA SER A 357 16.68 -33.25 -19.28
C SER A 357 16.33 -33.77 -20.68
N ASN A 358 15.95 -32.89 -21.61
CA ASN A 358 15.59 -33.24 -22.99
C ASN A 358 16.61 -32.66 -23.98
N ASN A 359 17.43 -33.52 -24.59
CA ASN A 359 18.49 -33.14 -25.54
C ASN A 359 18.01 -32.20 -26.65
N SER A 360 16.81 -32.42 -27.21
CA SER A 360 16.26 -31.55 -28.27
C SER A 360 15.93 -30.15 -27.73
N ARG A 361 15.39 -30.05 -26.51
CA ARG A 361 15.11 -28.76 -25.85
C ARG A 361 16.40 -28.04 -25.45
N THR A 362 17.41 -28.75 -24.94
CA THR A 362 18.74 -28.20 -24.66
C THR A 362 19.40 -27.64 -25.93
N LEU A 363 19.37 -28.37 -27.05
CA LEU A 363 19.85 -27.86 -28.35
C LEU A 363 19.03 -26.66 -28.84
N SER A 364 17.71 -26.69 -28.67
CA SER A 364 16.81 -25.59 -29.03
C SER A 364 17.21 -24.30 -28.30
N ALA A 365 17.45 -24.37 -26.99
CA ALA A 365 17.91 -23.24 -26.19
C ALA A 365 19.30 -22.71 -26.60
N ILE A 366 20.28 -23.60 -26.87
CA ILE A 366 21.61 -23.20 -27.39
C ILE A 366 21.47 -22.47 -28.73
N MET A 367 20.65 -22.99 -29.65
CA MET A 367 20.36 -22.34 -30.93
C MET A 367 19.62 -21.02 -30.75
N LEU A 368 18.71 -20.92 -29.77
CA LEU A 368 17.94 -19.70 -29.48
C LEU A 368 18.85 -18.59 -28.94
N THR A 369 19.77 -18.87 -27.99
CA THR A 369 20.71 -17.85 -27.49
C THR A 369 21.59 -17.27 -28.59
N LYS A 370 22.00 -18.09 -29.56
CA LYS A 370 22.69 -17.59 -30.76
C LYS A 370 21.76 -16.76 -31.66
N THR A 371 20.52 -17.18 -31.86
CA THR A 371 19.56 -16.49 -32.73
C THR A 371 19.20 -15.09 -32.18
N ILE A 372 19.15 -14.92 -30.86
CA ILE A 372 18.96 -13.61 -30.20
C ILE A 372 20.14 -12.65 -30.47
N ASN A 373 21.37 -13.18 -30.48
CA ASN A 373 22.55 -12.40 -30.85
C ASN A 373 22.56 -12.05 -32.34
N ASP A 374 22.33 -13.03 -33.21
CA ASP A 374 22.41 -12.87 -34.65
C ASP A 374 21.30 -11.95 -35.21
N SER A 375 20.16 -11.84 -34.51
CA SER A 375 19.08 -10.87 -34.80
C SER A 375 19.32 -9.46 -34.22
N GLY A 376 20.45 -9.25 -33.54
CA GLY A 376 20.84 -7.97 -32.91
C GLY A 376 20.10 -7.63 -31.61
N GLN A 377 19.13 -8.43 -31.18
CA GLN A 377 18.21 -8.09 -30.08
C GLN A 377 18.79 -8.24 -28.67
N MET A 378 20.01 -8.78 -28.55
CA MET A 378 20.61 -9.12 -27.25
C MET A 378 20.71 -7.94 -26.27
N GLN A 379 20.94 -6.71 -26.73
CA GLN A 379 21.04 -5.55 -25.84
C GLN A 379 19.68 -5.06 -25.34
N GLU A 380 18.65 -5.05 -26.19
CA GLU A 380 17.30 -4.64 -25.76
C GLU A 380 16.68 -5.69 -24.82
N LEU A 381 16.89 -6.99 -25.10
CA LEU A 381 16.54 -8.06 -24.15
C LEU A 381 17.29 -7.90 -22.81
N LYS A 382 18.54 -7.45 -22.84
CA LYS A 382 19.33 -7.18 -21.62
C LYS A 382 18.76 -6.02 -20.80
N LYS A 383 18.31 -4.93 -21.43
CA LYS A 383 17.66 -3.81 -20.73
C LYS A 383 16.40 -4.27 -20.01
N ILE A 384 15.53 -5.01 -20.70
CA ILE A 384 14.30 -5.57 -20.14
C ILE A 384 14.63 -6.49 -18.96
N ASP A 385 15.60 -7.39 -19.10
CA ASP A 385 15.99 -8.26 -17.99
C ASP A 385 16.56 -7.49 -16.81
N VAL A 386 17.43 -6.48 -17.03
CA VAL A 386 17.97 -5.62 -15.96
C VAL A 386 16.87 -4.82 -15.25
N PHE A 387 15.89 -4.32 -15.99
CA PHE A 387 14.70 -3.65 -15.44
C PHE A 387 13.88 -4.60 -14.56
N LEU A 388 13.48 -5.77 -15.08
CA LEU A 388 12.71 -6.77 -14.32
C LEU A 388 13.48 -7.33 -13.11
N ASN A 389 14.81 -7.44 -13.21
CA ASN A 389 15.70 -7.79 -12.10
C ASN A 389 15.68 -6.76 -10.96
N TYR A 390 15.50 -5.47 -11.27
CA TYR A 390 15.39 -4.40 -10.26
C TYR A 390 13.97 -4.22 -9.72
N ILE A 391 12.93 -4.40 -10.54
CA ILE A 391 11.54 -4.26 -10.08
C ILE A 391 11.14 -5.45 -9.21
N VAL A 392 11.33 -6.68 -9.70
CA VAL A 392 10.83 -7.90 -9.03
C VAL A 392 11.96 -8.78 -8.51
N GLY A 393 12.92 -9.14 -9.36
CA GLY A 393 14.05 -9.98 -8.96
C GLY A 393 14.62 -10.84 -10.06
N LYS A 394 15.60 -11.67 -9.68
CA LYS A 394 16.29 -12.58 -10.61
C LYS A 394 15.39 -13.71 -11.04
N THR A 395 15.51 -14.16 -12.29
CA THR A 395 14.88 -15.42 -12.73
C THR A 395 15.34 -16.58 -11.85
N ASP A 396 14.40 -17.44 -11.48
CA ASP A 396 14.67 -18.68 -10.72
C ASP A 396 14.90 -19.89 -11.65
N ASP A 397 14.63 -19.73 -12.94
CA ASP A 397 14.94 -20.65 -14.04
C ASP A 397 16.23 -20.22 -14.79
N TYR A 398 16.84 -21.12 -15.58
CA TYR A 398 18.07 -20.80 -16.32
C TYR A 398 17.84 -19.73 -17.38
N SER A 399 18.66 -18.68 -17.37
CA SER A 399 18.54 -17.53 -18.26
C SER A 399 19.33 -17.69 -19.57
N VAL A 400 19.15 -16.71 -20.48
CA VAL A 400 20.06 -16.50 -21.63
C VAL A 400 21.50 -16.36 -21.14
N TRP A 401 21.75 -15.57 -20.09
CA TRP A 401 23.09 -15.29 -19.56
C TRP A 401 23.78 -16.55 -19.01
N ASP A 402 23.03 -17.43 -18.36
CA ASP A 402 23.50 -18.73 -17.88
C ASP A 402 23.92 -19.64 -19.05
N TYR A 403 23.11 -19.68 -20.11
CA TYR A 403 23.44 -20.43 -21.32
C TYR A 403 24.63 -19.84 -22.08
N LEU A 404 24.79 -18.50 -22.16
CA LEU A 404 25.97 -17.88 -22.74
C LEU A 404 27.25 -18.23 -21.95
N LYS A 405 27.19 -18.19 -20.60
CA LYS A 405 28.28 -18.61 -19.72
C LYS A 405 28.65 -20.08 -19.95
N LEU A 406 27.65 -20.97 -20.01
CA LEU A 406 27.87 -22.41 -20.18
C LEU A 406 28.33 -22.76 -21.62
N ASN A 407 27.84 -22.05 -22.64
CA ASN A 407 28.35 -22.13 -24.01
C ASN A 407 29.84 -21.77 -24.06
N LYS A 408 30.25 -20.71 -23.35
CA LYS A 408 31.66 -20.29 -23.28
C LYS A 408 32.55 -21.38 -22.71
N GLU A 409 32.08 -22.08 -21.69
CA GLU A 409 32.81 -23.18 -21.04
C GLU A 409 32.82 -24.49 -21.86
N MET A 410 31.73 -24.80 -22.57
CA MET A 410 31.58 -26.03 -23.36
C MET A 410 32.17 -25.93 -24.78
N PHE A 411 32.10 -24.75 -25.41
CA PHE A 411 32.42 -24.54 -26.82
C PHE A 411 33.49 -23.46 -27.06
N GLY A 412 34.04 -22.87 -26.00
CA GLY A 412 35.04 -21.80 -26.08
C GLY A 412 34.50 -20.46 -26.59
N SER A 413 33.18 -20.30 -26.71
CA SER A 413 32.51 -19.07 -27.14
C SER A 413 31.10 -18.99 -26.57
N GLU A 414 30.68 -17.82 -26.12
CA GLU A 414 29.29 -17.54 -25.68
C GLU A 414 28.28 -17.81 -26.81
N TYR A 415 28.73 -17.57 -28.05
CA TYR A 415 28.01 -17.86 -29.28
C TYR A 415 28.81 -18.90 -30.09
N PRO A 416 28.46 -20.19 -30.02
CA PRO A 416 29.13 -21.21 -30.82
C PRO A 416 28.98 -20.93 -32.31
N ASP A 417 30.05 -21.12 -33.07
CA ASP A 417 30.01 -20.97 -34.53
C ASP A 417 29.28 -22.14 -35.22
N LYS A 418 29.01 -21.97 -36.51
CA LYS A 418 28.26 -22.92 -37.33
C LYS A 418 28.88 -24.33 -37.30
N ASN A 419 30.20 -24.44 -37.29
CA ASN A 419 30.89 -25.72 -37.34
C ASN A 419 30.78 -26.45 -35.99
N LYS A 420 30.91 -25.71 -34.88
CA LYS A 420 30.68 -26.27 -33.52
C LYS A 420 29.26 -26.76 -33.33
N LEU A 421 28.26 -25.98 -33.79
CA LEU A 421 26.85 -26.37 -33.71
C LEU A 421 26.55 -27.63 -34.53
N LEU A 422 27.12 -27.77 -35.73
CA LEU A 422 27.03 -28.97 -36.57
C LEU A 422 27.73 -30.21 -35.99
N GLN A 423 28.55 -30.06 -34.94
CA GLN A 423 29.24 -31.16 -34.23
C GLN A 423 28.56 -31.58 -32.92
N ILE A 424 27.53 -30.85 -32.47
CA ILE A 424 26.77 -31.21 -31.26
C ILE A 424 26.03 -32.52 -31.50
N ASN A 425 26.15 -33.43 -30.53
CA ASN A 425 25.50 -34.74 -30.50
C ASN A 425 24.99 -35.05 -29.09
N ASP A 426 24.34 -36.19 -28.89
CA ASP A 426 23.71 -36.54 -27.61
C ASP A 426 24.69 -36.69 -26.43
N ILE A 427 25.97 -37.02 -26.68
CA ILE A 427 27.00 -37.03 -25.63
C ILE A 427 27.31 -35.59 -25.21
N THR A 428 27.51 -34.69 -26.18
CA THR A 428 27.71 -33.25 -25.93
C THR A 428 26.54 -32.64 -25.16
N LEU A 429 25.30 -32.96 -25.54
CA LEU A 429 24.08 -32.45 -24.90
C LEU A 429 23.91 -33.02 -23.49
N LYS A 430 24.22 -34.30 -23.27
CA LYS A 430 24.21 -34.91 -21.93
C LYS A 430 25.25 -34.25 -21.01
N THR A 431 26.49 -34.06 -21.47
CA THR A 431 27.52 -33.36 -20.68
C THR A 431 27.16 -31.89 -20.43
N PHE A 432 26.51 -31.21 -21.38
CA PHE A 432 25.97 -29.86 -21.17
C PHE A 432 24.91 -29.86 -20.06
N ALA A 433 23.98 -30.82 -20.06
CA ALA A 433 22.95 -30.95 -19.02
C ALA A 433 23.52 -31.30 -17.64
N GLU A 434 24.51 -32.19 -17.57
CA GLU A 434 25.22 -32.54 -16.33
C GLU A 434 25.95 -31.31 -15.76
N LYS A 435 26.63 -30.53 -16.59
CA LYS A 435 27.25 -29.25 -16.17
C LYS A 435 26.21 -28.20 -15.77
N ALA A 436 25.09 -28.09 -16.48
CA ALA A 436 24.03 -27.14 -16.13
C ALA A 436 23.51 -27.38 -14.70
N LEU A 437 23.18 -28.64 -14.38
CA LEU A 437 22.73 -29.07 -13.05
C LEU A 437 23.80 -28.91 -11.94
N GLN A 438 25.07 -28.75 -12.31
CA GLN A 438 26.20 -28.57 -11.39
C GLN A 438 26.59 -27.08 -11.19
N LEU A 439 26.54 -26.26 -12.24
CA LEU A 439 27.21 -24.94 -12.31
C LEU A 439 26.26 -23.73 -12.40
N LEU A 440 24.98 -23.97 -12.72
CA LEU A 440 23.95 -22.94 -12.80
C LEU A 440 23.14 -22.85 -11.49
N PRO A 441 22.51 -21.70 -11.17
CA PRO A 441 21.67 -21.57 -9.98
C PRO A 441 20.53 -22.60 -10.00
N LYS A 442 20.33 -23.29 -8.87
CA LYS A 442 19.23 -24.25 -8.73
C LYS A 442 17.94 -23.51 -8.42
N GLN A 443 16.87 -23.86 -9.14
CA GLN A 443 15.52 -23.34 -8.92
C GLN A 443 15.11 -23.50 -7.45
N LYS A 444 14.87 -22.38 -6.77
CA LYS A 444 14.44 -22.34 -5.37
C LYS A 444 12.92 -22.60 -5.22
N ILE A 445 12.13 -22.29 -6.25
CA ILE A 445 10.66 -22.22 -6.21
C ILE A 445 10.05 -23.00 -7.39
N ILE A 446 9.94 -24.32 -7.24
CA ILE A 446 9.33 -25.22 -8.24
C ILE A 446 7.98 -24.66 -8.74
N SER A 447 7.81 -24.61 -10.07
CA SER A 447 6.63 -24.02 -10.75
C SER A 447 5.79 -25.02 -11.56
N MET A 448 6.17 -26.30 -11.55
CA MET A 448 5.57 -27.36 -12.36
C MET A 448 5.13 -28.54 -11.49
N GLN A 449 4.10 -29.25 -11.94
CA GLN A 449 3.71 -30.52 -11.34
C GLN A 449 4.81 -31.57 -11.53
N THR A 450 5.09 -32.35 -10.49
CA THR A 450 6.29 -33.22 -10.42
C THR A 450 6.12 -34.52 -9.62
N GLY A 451 4.91 -34.83 -9.16
CA GLY A 451 4.61 -35.99 -8.30
C GLY A 451 5.18 -35.85 -6.89
N ASP A 452 5.17 -36.95 -6.15
CA ASP A 452 5.63 -37.05 -4.75
C ASP A 452 7.18 -37.17 -4.60
N GLU A 453 7.91 -36.91 -5.70
CA GLU A 453 9.37 -36.91 -5.80
C GLU A 453 10.03 -35.97 -4.76
N SER A 454 11.25 -36.28 -4.29
CA SER A 454 11.91 -35.42 -3.31
C SER A 454 12.22 -34.04 -3.91
N HIS A 455 12.35 -33.00 -3.08
CA HIS A 455 12.66 -31.64 -3.57
C HIS A 455 13.91 -31.59 -4.48
N LYS A 456 14.88 -32.50 -4.27
CA LYS A 456 16.09 -32.63 -5.09
C LYS A 456 15.84 -33.32 -6.44
N GLU A 457 14.99 -34.35 -6.49
CA GLU A 457 14.53 -34.93 -7.77
C GLU A 457 13.69 -33.92 -8.55
N ARG A 458 12.74 -33.25 -7.90
CA ARG A 458 11.86 -32.25 -8.53
C ARG A 458 12.64 -31.10 -9.16
N GLN A 459 13.64 -30.53 -8.45
CA GLN A 459 14.59 -29.57 -9.03
C GLN A 459 15.26 -30.09 -10.31
N LYS A 460 15.69 -31.36 -10.34
CA LYS A 460 16.34 -31.96 -11.52
C LYS A 460 15.36 -32.16 -12.68
N LEU A 461 14.10 -32.48 -12.39
CA LEU A 461 13.05 -32.69 -13.38
C LEU A 461 12.57 -31.36 -14.02
N THR A 462 12.54 -30.25 -13.27
CA THR A 462 12.05 -28.95 -13.75
C THR A 462 13.14 -28.00 -14.26
N SER A 463 14.40 -28.28 -13.98
CA SER A 463 15.53 -27.47 -14.46
C SER A 463 15.51 -27.31 -15.99
N GLY A 464 15.40 -26.08 -16.47
CA GLY A 464 15.33 -25.76 -17.89
C GLY A 464 15.59 -24.28 -18.17
N PHE A 465 15.86 -23.98 -19.44
CA PHE A 465 15.95 -22.60 -19.92
C PHE A 465 14.56 -21.99 -20.11
N LYS A 466 14.41 -20.69 -19.81
CA LYS A 466 13.23 -19.89 -20.16
C LYS A 466 13.67 -18.52 -20.69
N LEU A 467 13.00 -18.00 -21.73
CA LEU A 467 13.42 -16.74 -22.34
C LEU A 467 13.18 -15.54 -21.42
N LEU A 468 12.06 -15.53 -20.69
CA LEU A 468 11.69 -14.51 -19.70
C LEU A 468 11.26 -15.17 -18.38
N GLY A 469 12.08 -16.11 -17.87
CA GLY A 469 11.75 -16.93 -16.69
C GLY A 469 11.19 -16.13 -15.50
N GLN A 470 10.15 -16.68 -14.85
CA GLN A 470 9.50 -16.05 -13.71
C GLN A 470 10.49 -15.77 -12.57
N ARG A 471 10.27 -14.66 -11.85
CA ARG A 471 11.25 -14.12 -10.91
C ARG A 471 11.11 -14.74 -9.53
N TYR A 472 12.25 -14.98 -8.90
CA TYR A 472 12.35 -15.32 -7.49
C TYR A 472 11.84 -14.17 -6.63
N THR A 473 10.98 -14.48 -5.67
CA THR A 473 10.62 -13.56 -4.58
C THR A 473 10.74 -14.26 -3.21
N PRO A 474 11.15 -13.56 -2.14
CA PRO A 474 11.39 -14.18 -0.83
C PRO A 474 10.16 -14.86 -0.21
N ASP A 475 8.97 -14.29 -0.39
CA ASP A 475 7.67 -14.85 0.06
C ASP A 475 7.31 -16.16 -0.65
N ALA A 476 7.47 -16.24 -1.97
CA ALA A 476 7.16 -17.43 -2.73
C ALA A 476 8.17 -18.57 -2.41
N TYR A 477 9.38 -18.20 -1.98
CA TYR A 477 10.34 -19.15 -1.40
C TYR A 477 9.96 -19.61 0.00
N ILE A 478 9.56 -18.69 0.90
CA ILE A 478 8.98 -19.01 2.21
C ILE A 478 7.84 -20.02 2.05
N PHE A 479 6.91 -19.76 1.12
CA PHE A 479 5.81 -20.67 0.81
C PHE A 479 6.32 -22.04 0.32
N ASN A 480 7.18 -22.10 -0.71
CA ASN A 480 7.70 -23.38 -1.21
C ASN A 480 8.47 -24.19 -0.15
N GLN A 481 9.11 -23.51 0.81
CA GLN A 481 9.84 -24.12 1.90
C GLN A 481 8.93 -24.49 3.09
N LEU A 482 7.75 -23.89 3.24
CA LEU A 482 6.81 -24.18 4.33
C LEU A 482 5.58 -24.99 3.90
N THR A 483 5.54 -25.46 2.65
CA THR A 483 4.59 -26.48 2.17
C THR A 483 5.22 -27.87 2.03
N SER A 484 4.39 -28.89 1.78
CA SER A 484 4.83 -30.26 1.54
C SER A 484 5.72 -30.39 0.29
N PRO A 485 6.71 -31.30 0.30
CA PRO A 485 7.09 -32.25 1.35
C PRO A 485 8.09 -31.68 2.37
N ASN A 486 8.33 -30.35 2.39
CA ASN A 486 9.23 -29.74 3.38
C ASN A 486 8.57 -29.62 4.77
N VAL A 487 7.24 -29.52 4.79
CA VAL A 487 6.39 -29.47 5.99
C VAL A 487 5.17 -30.39 5.80
N GLY A 488 4.73 -31.04 6.87
CA GLY A 488 3.67 -32.05 6.85
C GLY A 488 4.17 -33.42 6.38
N SER A 489 3.26 -34.38 6.33
CA SER A 489 3.49 -35.78 5.92
C SER A 489 2.31 -36.29 5.08
N GLU A 490 2.40 -37.50 4.52
CA GLU A 490 1.33 -38.09 3.69
C GLU A 490 -0.03 -38.17 4.42
N ILE A 491 -0.01 -38.26 5.75
CA ILE A 491 -1.20 -38.36 6.64
C ILE A 491 -1.70 -36.98 7.10
N SER A 492 -0.80 -35.99 7.24
CA SER A 492 -1.15 -34.58 7.54
C SER A 492 -0.35 -33.64 6.64
N PRO A 493 -0.73 -33.52 5.35
CA PRO A 493 -0.01 -32.68 4.40
C PRO A 493 -0.28 -31.19 4.63
N ARG A 494 0.68 -30.36 4.20
CA ARG A 494 0.57 -28.88 4.16
C ARG A 494 0.80 -28.42 2.73
N ASN A 495 -0.10 -28.77 1.82
CA ASN A 495 0.04 -28.45 0.39
C ASN A 495 -0.04 -26.94 0.12
N LEU A 496 -0.84 -26.22 0.91
CA LEU A 496 -0.98 -24.76 0.84
C LEU A 496 -0.29 -24.08 2.03
N PRO A 497 0.32 -22.90 1.83
CA PRO A 497 0.84 -22.05 2.90
C PRO A 497 -0.30 -21.22 3.53
N SER A 498 0.04 -20.24 4.36
CA SER A 498 -0.84 -19.12 4.73
C SER A 498 -0.05 -17.82 4.68
N ALA A 499 -0.68 -16.67 4.43
CA ALA A 499 0.01 -15.37 4.40
C ALA A 499 0.72 -15.06 5.74
N LEU A 500 0.24 -15.66 6.83
CA LEU A 500 0.87 -15.63 8.15
C LEU A 500 2.31 -16.17 8.17
N ASP A 501 2.69 -17.09 7.26
CA ASP A 501 4.06 -17.60 7.12
C ASP A 501 5.05 -16.46 6.79
N VAL A 502 4.63 -15.54 5.91
CA VAL A 502 5.41 -14.37 5.52
C VAL A 502 5.44 -13.36 6.67
N MET A 503 4.28 -13.03 7.23
CA MET A 503 4.18 -11.99 8.27
C MET A 503 4.93 -12.35 9.56
N ASN A 504 4.97 -13.62 9.94
CA ASN A 504 5.80 -14.11 11.04
C ASN A 504 7.30 -13.87 10.78
N ILE A 505 7.80 -14.21 9.58
CA ILE A 505 9.19 -13.99 9.19
C ILE A 505 9.53 -12.50 9.03
N LEU A 506 8.59 -11.66 8.61
CA LEU A 506 8.77 -10.20 8.62
C LEU A 506 8.90 -9.67 10.06
N GLY A 507 8.07 -10.15 10.99
CA GLY A 507 8.23 -9.92 12.43
C GLY A 507 6.94 -9.78 13.24
N SER A 508 5.77 -10.10 12.67
CA SER A 508 4.47 -9.93 13.31
C SER A 508 4.26 -10.90 14.48
N GLU A 509 4.17 -10.35 15.70
CA GLU A 509 3.86 -11.11 16.92
C GLU A 509 2.48 -11.78 16.84
N ALA A 510 1.50 -11.12 16.21
CA ALA A 510 0.16 -11.69 15.97
C ALA A 510 0.21 -12.88 15.00
N ALA A 511 0.96 -12.80 13.90
CA ALA A 511 1.12 -13.93 12.98
C ALA A 511 1.79 -15.12 13.69
N GLU A 512 2.86 -14.89 14.45
CA GLU A 512 3.55 -15.96 15.18
C GLU A 512 2.62 -16.69 16.17
N VAL A 513 1.73 -15.96 16.84
CA VAL A 513 0.71 -16.52 17.75
C VAL A 513 -0.32 -17.38 17.00
N GLU A 514 -0.91 -16.88 15.91
CA GLU A 514 -1.88 -17.65 15.12
C GLU A 514 -1.25 -18.90 14.49
N GLN A 515 -0.02 -18.80 13.98
CA GLN A 515 0.70 -19.94 13.41
C GLN A 515 1.02 -21.01 14.46
N LYS A 516 1.39 -20.63 15.68
CA LYS A 516 1.55 -21.59 16.80
C LYS A 516 0.24 -22.29 17.12
N ALA A 517 -0.89 -21.59 17.09
CA ALA A 517 -2.21 -22.19 17.29
C ALA A 517 -2.58 -23.17 16.16
N GLN A 518 -2.37 -22.79 14.89
CA GLN A 518 -2.59 -23.68 13.74
C GLN A 518 -1.71 -24.94 13.83
N GLN A 519 -0.42 -24.80 14.16
CA GLN A 519 0.51 -25.92 14.31
C GLN A 519 0.08 -26.92 15.39
N ILE A 520 -0.46 -26.43 16.52
CA ILE A 520 -0.94 -27.30 17.61
C ILE A 520 -2.16 -28.12 17.17
N LEU A 521 -3.03 -27.54 16.34
CA LEU A 521 -4.23 -28.18 15.81
C LEU A 521 -3.90 -29.20 14.70
N MET A 522 -3.15 -28.77 13.68
CA MET A 522 -2.88 -29.57 12.46
C MET A 522 -1.70 -30.53 12.61
N LYS A 523 -0.81 -30.27 13.58
CA LYS A 523 0.37 -31.11 13.91
C LYS A 523 1.28 -31.39 12.71
N TRP A 524 1.51 -30.39 11.86
CA TRP A 524 2.36 -30.57 10.68
C TRP A 524 3.80 -30.94 11.06
N ASP A 525 4.30 -32.02 10.48
CA ASP A 525 5.69 -32.44 10.67
C ASP A 525 6.67 -31.38 10.14
N ASN A 526 7.84 -31.27 10.78
CA ASN A 526 8.94 -30.35 10.45
C ASN A 526 8.66 -28.83 10.41
N PHE A 527 7.43 -28.35 10.66
CA PHE A 527 7.09 -26.92 10.56
C PHE A 527 7.99 -26.00 11.41
N ILE A 528 8.18 -26.32 12.69
CA ILE A 528 8.93 -25.46 13.63
C ILE A 528 10.43 -25.35 13.28
N PRO A 529 11.18 -26.45 13.01
CA PRO A 529 12.54 -26.34 12.48
C PRO A 529 12.62 -25.55 11.17
N GLN A 530 11.67 -25.76 10.26
CA GLN A 530 11.69 -25.18 8.92
C GLN A 530 11.39 -23.67 8.93
N ILE A 531 10.47 -23.17 9.74
CA ILE A 531 10.23 -21.72 9.87
C ILE A 531 11.39 -21.01 10.57
N GLN A 532 12.06 -21.68 11.53
CA GLN A 532 13.30 -21.18 12.12
C GLN A 532 14.48 -21.14 11.12
N LYS A 533 14.54 -22.09 10.19
CA LYS A 533 15.48 -22.07 9.05
C LYS A 533 15.17 -20.88 8.13
N MET A 534 13.92 -20.73 7.68
CA MET A 534 13.51 -19.64 6.79
C MET A 534 13.78 -18.26 7.39
N ASN A 535 13.50 -18.05 8.68
CA ASN A 535 13.83 -16.80 9.36
C ASN A 535 15.35 -16.50 9.34
N LYS A 536 16.22 -17.52 9.44
CA LYS A 536 17.69 -17.32 9.35
C LYS A 536 18.15 -16.99 7.93
N GLU A 537 17.53 -17.59 6.92
CA GLU A 537 17.93 -17.42 5.50
C GLU A 537 17.37 -16.12 4.89
N ILE A 538 16.16 -15.70 5.25
CA ILE A 538 15.47 -14.53 4.66
C ILE A 538 15.84 -13.20 5.31
N GLN A 539 16.10 -13.14 6.63
CA GLN A 539 16.40 -11.87 7.30
C GLN A 539 17.63 -11.12 6.73
N PRO A 540 18.71 -11.79 6.26
CA PRO A 540 19.79 -11.12 5.53
C PRO A 540 19.35 -10.60 4.15
N GLU A 541 18.55 -11.37 3.40
CA GLU A 541 18.11 -11.03 2.04
C GLU A 541 17.21 -9.79 2.04
N ILE A 542 16.21 -9.72 2.93
CA ILE A 542 15.33 -8.54 3.08
C ILE A 542 16.11 -7.31 3.57
N LYS A 543 17.12 -7.50 4.44
CA LYS A 543 17.98 -6.39 4.89
C LYS A 543 18.95 -5.89 3.81
N GLN A 544 19.23 -6.68 2.77
CA GLN A 544 20.14 -6.29 1.70
C GLN A 544 19.51 -5.28 0.73
N GLN A 545 18.17 -5.19 0.64
CA GLN A 545 17.46 -4.16 -0.14
C GLN A 545 17.94 -4.09 -1.60
N GLY A 546 18.03 -5.26 -2.24
CA GLY A 546 18.66 -5.42 -3.56
C GLY A 546 17.76 -5.13 -4.77
N ASN A 547 16.46 -4.96 -4.57
CA ASN A 547 15.45 -4.68 -5.60
C ASN A 547 14.16 -4.10 -4.96
N PHE A 548 13.29 -3.51 -5.77
CA PHE A 548 12.07 -2.84 -5.30
C PHE A 548 11.13 -3.78 -4.51
N TYR A 549 10.99 -5.03 -4.95
CA TYR A 549 10.25 -6.06 -4.21
C TYR A 549 10.78 -6.30 -2.79
N SER A 550 12.10 -6.48 -2.64
CA SER A 550 12.74 -6.68 -1.33
C SER A 550 12.68 -5.43 -0.47
N ASN A 551 12.64 -4.24 -1.10
CA ASN A 551 12.42 -2.96 -0.44
C ASN A 551 11.00 -2.86 0.14
N TRP A 552 9.97 -3.24 -0.60
CA TRP A 552 8.59 -3.29 -0.08
C TRP A 552 8.45 -4.34 1.03
N MET A 553 9.07 -5.52 0.89
CA MET A 553 9.18 -6.50 1.98
C MET A 553 9.91 -5.94 3.22
N PHE A 554 10.91 -5.07 3.04
CA PHE A 554 11.56 -4.36 4.15
C PHE A 554 10.66 -3.28 4.77
N LEU A 555 9.86 -2.57 3.96
CA LEU A 555 8.85 -1.63 4.44
C LEU A 555 7.80 -2.34 5.32
N LEU A 556 7.25 -3.47 4.85
CA LEU A 556 6.33 -4.31 5.64
C LEU A 556 7.02 -4.84 6.91
N LYS A 557 8.31 -5.18 6.86
CA LYS A 557 9.09 -5.51 8.07
C LYS A 557 9.16 -4.34 9.06
N SER A 558 9.36 -3.11 8.58
CA SER A 558 9.47 -1.92 9.44
C SER A 558 8.15 -1.56 10.17
N LEU A 559 7.00 -1.96 9.61
CA LEU A 559 5.69 -1.86 10.26
C LEU A 559 5.64 -2.63 11.58
N TYR A 560 6.33 -3.79 11.66
CA TYR A 560 6.37 -4.66 12.84
C TYR A 560 7.51 -4.34 13.82
N GLU A 561 8.35 -3.33 13.57
CA GLU A 561 9.33 -2.91 14.57
C GLU A 561 8.64 -2.15 15.72
N LYS A 562 8.99 -2.50 16.97
CA LYS A 562 8.33 -1.92 18.16
C LYS A 562 8.50 -0.39 18.17
N THR A 563 7.37 0.31 18.14
CA THR A 563 7.34 1.77 18.28
C THR A 563 7.82 2.19 19.67
N PRO A 564 8.54 3.32 19.79
CA PRO A 564 8.84 3.94 21.09
C PRO A 564 7.64 4.69 21.71
N SER A 565 6.51 4.77 21.00
CA SER A 565 5.28 5.40 21.51
C SER A 565 4.75 4.74 22.79
N LYS A 566 4.17 5.57 23.65
CA LYS A 566 3.54 5.16 24.91
C LYS A 566 2.01 5.11 24.84
N GLN A 567 1.40 5.50 23.72
CA GLN A 567 -0.05 5.53 23.54
C GLN A 567 -0.69 4.17 23.85
N PHE A 568 -1.75 4.17 24.68
CA PHE A 568 -2.45 2.98 25.15
C PHE A 568 -2.85 2.01 24.02
N PHE A 569 -3.34 2.54 22.89
CA PHE A 569 -3.66 1.70 21.72
C PHE A 569 -2.41 1.00 21.16
N ALA A 570 -1.31 1.73 20.94
CA ALA A 570 -0.11 1.24 20.26
C ALA A 570 0.64 0.15 21.05
N ILE A 571 0.55 0.17 22.38
CA ILE A 571 1.12 -0.86 23.26
C ILE A 571 0.17 -2.05 23.51
N SER A 572 -1.07 -1.99 23.02
CA SER A 572 -2.07 -3.05 23.20
C SER A 572 -1.75 -4.29 22.36
N LYS A 573 -2.19 -5.46 22.84
CA LYS A 573 -2.07 -6.71 22.07
C LYS A 573 -2.97 -6.74 20.84
N LEU A 574 -4.08 -6.01 20.84
CA LEU A 574 -5.01 -5.95 19.71
C LEU A 574 -4.46 -5.10 18.57
N TRP A 575 -3.63 -4.09 18.86
CA TRP A 575 -2.92 -3.33 17.83
C TRP A 575 -1.97 -4.19 16.98
N GLN A 576 -1.46 -5.30 17.53
CA GLN A 576 -0.67 -6.25 16.72
C GLN A 576 -1.50 -6.93 15.62
N TYR A 577 -2.83 -7.07 15.81
CA TYR A 577 -3.74 -7.54 14.75
C TYR A 577 -4.12 -6.41 13.78
N LYS A 578 -4.12 -5.14 14.22
CA LYS A 578 -4.21 -3.98 13.31
C LYS A 578 -2.99 -3.93 12.40
N LEU A 579 -1.78 -4.02 12.96
CA LEU A 579 -0.53 -4.04 12.18
C LEU A 579 -0.44 -5.28 11.27
N LEU A 580 -0.93 -6.44 11.71
CA LEU A 580 -1.05 -7.63 10.88
C LEU A 580 -1.99 -7.40 9.69
N ASN A 581 -3.16 -6.80 9.92
CA ASN A 581 -4.08 -6.42 8.85
C ASN A 581 -3.44 -5.44 7.86
N SER A 582 -2.80 -4.38 8.33
CA SER A 582 -2.13 -3.38 7.47
C SER A 582 -1.00 -3.99 6.64
N GLY A 583 -0.19 -4.87 7.25
CA GLY A 583 0.89 -5.56 6.57
C GLY A 583 0.41 -6.67 5.61
N LEU A 584 -0.75 -7.28 5.85
CA LEU A 584 -1.36 -8.26 4.94
C LEU A 584 -2.07 -7.59 3.76
N GLY A 585 -2.74 -6.46 3.98
CA GLY A 585 -3.40 -5.68 2.93
C GLY A 585 -2.41 -5.21 1.88
N SER A 586 -1.33 -4.54 2.29
CA SER A 586 -0.31 -4.09 1.34
C SER A 586 0.65 -5.19 0.85
N TRP A 587 0.72 -6.33 1.54
CA TRP A 587 1.32 -7.51 0.93
C TRP A 587 0.44 -8.04 -0.20
N THR A 588 -0.88 -8.02 -0.06
CA THR A 588 -1.81 -8.36 -1.14
C THR A 588 -1.63 -7.43 -2.36
N GLU A 589 -1.48 -6.12 -2.15
CA GLU A 589 -1.10 -5.16 -3.21
C GLU A 589 0.26 -5.49 -3.85
N LEU A 590 1.33 -5.68 -3.06
CA LEU A 590 2.65 -6.05 -3.60
C LEU A 590 2.62 -7.33 -4.46
N LYS A 591 1.86 -8.32 -3.98
CA LYS A 591 1.64 -9.57 -4.71
C LYS A 591 0.85 -9.35 -6.01
N HIS A 592 0.06 -8.27 -6.07
CA HIS A 592 -0.68 -7.90 -7.25
C HIS A 592 0.18 -7.22 -8.29
N ASP A 593 0.79 -6.09 -7.94
CA ASP A 593 1.36 -5.20 -8.97
C ASP A 593 2.42 -5.96 -9.79
N THR A 594 3.09 -6.90 -9.12
CA THR A 594 4.12 -7.77 -9.70
C THR A 594 3.61 -9.07 -10.33
N ILE A 595 2.29 -9.23 -10.48
CA ILE A 595 1.60 -10.47 -10.88
C ILE A 595 2.20 -11.11 -12.13
N LEU A 596 2.39 -10.43 -13.26
CA LEU A 596 2.93 -11.08 -14.47
C LEU A 596 4.34 -11.69 -14.27
N TYR A 597 5.12 -11.20 -13.31
CA TYR A 597 6.53 -11.53 -13.14
C TYR A 597 6.83 -12.35 -11.87
N SER A 598 5.99 -12.25 -10.83
CA SER A 598 6.06 -13.03 -9.59
C SER A 598 4.88 -14.01 -9.50
N LYS A 599 4.91 -15.01 -8.61
CA LYS A 599 3.71 -15.85 -8.37
C LYS A 599 2.67 -15.01 -7.62
N GLN A 600 1.38 -15.13 -7.98
CA GLN A 600 0.52 -14.02 -8.46
C GLN A 600 -0.55 -13.49 -7.47
N SER A 601 -0.99 -12.20 -7.52
CA SER A 601 -2.27 -11.73 -6.88
C SER A 601 -3.18 -10.66 -7.64
N TYR A 602 -3.58 -9.49 -7.09
CA TYR A 602 -4.98 -8.94 -6.86
C TYR A 602 -5.27 -7.42 -7.36
N ALA A 603 -6.14 -6.99 -8.34
CA ALA A 603 -6.52 -5.52 -8.63
C ALA A 603 -7.89 -4.97 -9.26
N GLU A 604 -8.93 -4.63 -8.46
CA GLU A 604 -9.36 -3.26 -7.98
C GLU A 604 -10.23 -2.16 -8.73
N GLN A 605 -11.06 -1.40 -7.93
CA GLN A 605 -11.39 0.09 -7.96
C GLN A 605 -12.90 0.62 -8.23
N GLY A 606 -13.63 1.77 -7.87
CA GLY A 606 -13.59 3.18 -7.20
C GLY A 606 -14.85 4.03 -6.69
N ASP A 607 -14.86 5.23 -5.97
CA ASP A 607 -14.10 6.55 -6.17
C ASP A 607 -14.10 7.95 -5.25
N GLY A 608 -14.98 8.52 -4.31
CA GLY A 608 -14.81 9.78 -3.39
C GLY A 608 -15.43 11.31 -3.44
N GLY A 609 -15.41 12.29 -2.45
CA GLY A 609 -15.52 13.84 -2.65
C GLY A 609 -16.23 14.93 -1.67
N GLY A 610 -16.14 16.33 -1.83
CA GLY A 610 -16.76 17.42 -0.92
C GLY A 610 -16.68 19.04 -1.13
N GLY A 611 -16.95 19.94 -0.10
CA GLY A 611 -16.89 21.48 -0.10
C GLY A 611 -17.29 22.34 1.20
N PHE A 612 -16.98 23.69 1.37
CA PHE A 612 -17.16 24.50 2.66
C PHE A 612 -17.26 26.11 2.62
N GLU A 613 -17.53 26.82 3.77
CA GLU A 613 -17.82 28.31 3.95
C GLU A 613 -17.32 28.99 5.31
N ILE A 614 -17.54 30.30 5.60
CA ILE A 614 -16.87 31.11 6.68
C ILE A 614 -17.71 31.39 7.99
N PRO A 615 -17.15 31.29 9.23
CA PRO A 615 -17.87 31.56 10.51
C PRO A 615 -17.27 32.64 11.46
N GLY A 616 -17.85 32.77 12.68
CA GLY A 616 -17.48 33.73 13.76
C GLY A 616 -16.50 33.19 14.82
N TYR A 617 -16.82 33.30 16.13
CA TYR A 617 -15.98 32.77 17.24
C TYR A 617 -15.65 31.28 17.00
N ILE A 618 -14.38 30.96 16.71
CA ILE A 618 -14.00 29.61 16.27
C ILE A 618 -13.67 28.72 17.49
N PRO A 619 -14.20 27.48 17.58
CA PRO A 619 -13.74 26.49 18.55
C PRO A 619 -12.24 26.14 18.39
N PRO A 620 -11.62 25.46 19.37
CA PRO A 620 -10.23 25.01 19.24
C PRO A 620 -10.07 24.14 17.99
N ALA A 621 -9.12 24.50 17.12
CA ALA A 621 -8.91 23.79 15.86
C ALA A 621 -8.71 22.27 16.09
N PRO A 622 -9.31 21.41 15.26
CA PRO A 622 -9.25 19.97 15.45
C PRO A 622 -7.80 19.49 15.34
N LYS A 623 -7.40 18.59 16.24
CA LYS A 623 -6.03 18.09 16.33
C LYS A 623 -6.01 16.63 15.90
N GLY A 624 -5.45 16.36 14.73
CA GLY A 624 -5.19 14.98 14.32
C GLY A 624 -4.08 14.30 15.14
N TYR A 625 -3.70 13.11 14.71
CA TYR A 625 -2.53 12.34 15.16
C TYR A 625 -2.08 11.44 14.00
N ILE A 626 -0.78 11.11 13.90
CA ILE A 626 -0.28 10.16 12.90
C ILE A 626 0.04 8.80 13.57
N GLU A 627 -0.26 7.69 12.91
CA GLU A 627 0.04 6.36 13.45
C GLU A 627 1.55 6.26 13.77
N PRO A 628 1.93 5.92 15.02
CA PRO A 628 3.24 6.32 15.53
C PRO A 628 4.40 5.39 15.13
N ASN A 629 4.65 5.23 13.83
CA ASN A 629 5.76 4.44 13.29
C ASN A 629 6.72 5.29 12.41
N PRO A 630 7.70 6.01 13.02
CA PRO A 630 8.60 6.89 12.28
C PRO A 630 9.59 6.11 11.38
N LYS A 631 9.90 4.85 11.74
CA LYS A 631 10.77 3.97 10.94
C LYS A 631 10.11 3.58 9.62
N PHE A 632 8.82 3.28 9.66
CA PHE A 632 8.00 3.01 8.49
C PHE A 632 7.97 4.20 7.53
N PHE A 633 7.69 5.42 8.01
CA PHE A 633 7.69 6.60 7.14
C PHE A 633 9.08 6.90 6.55
N SER A 634 10.16 6.67 7.31
CA SER A 634 11.53 6.75 6.80
C SER A 634 11.85 5.67 5.75
N ALA A 635 11.31 4.46 5.88
CA ALA A 635 11.44 3.41 4.87
C ALA A 635 10.71 3.81 3.57
N ILE A 636 9.48 4.31 3.64
CA ILE A 636 8.75 4.84 2.47
C ILE A 636 9.55 5.93 1.77
N GLN A 637 10.02 6.93 2.53
CA GLN A 637 10.83 8.03 2.02
C GLN A 637 12.09 7.51 1.31
N LYS A 638 12.80 6.53 1.89
CA LYS A 638 14.00 5.92 1.30
C LYS A 638 13.69 5.26 -0.05
N ILE A 639 12.66 4.43 -0.13
CA ILE A 639 12.31 3.68 -1.34
C ILE A 639 11.82 4.63 -2.44
N SER A 640 11.02 5.64 -2.09
CA SER A 640 10.58 6.70 -3.00
C SER A 640 11.77 7.48 -3.61
N ASN A 641 12.80 7.75 -2.80
CA ASN A 641 14.03 8.39 -3.28
C ASN A 641 14.89 7.46 -4.16
N GLU A 642 14.90 6.14 -3.91
CA GLU A 642 15.61 5.19 -4.77
C GLU A 642 14.99 5.10 -6.17
N MET A 643 13.67 5.14 -6.28
CA MET A 643 12.95 5.21 -7.56
C MET A 643 13.33 6.45 -8.38
N THR A 644 13.51 7.61 -7.73
CA THR A 644 13.96 8.84 -8.42
C THR A 644 15.47 8.90 -8.68
N GLN A 645 16.25 7.94 -8.19
CA GLN A 645 17.72 7.89 -8.37
C GLN A 645 18.17 6.78 -9.31
N ASN A 646 17.40 5.70 -9.49
CA ASN A 646 17.80 4.59 -10.35
C ASN A 646 17.69 4.93 -11.85
N ASN A 647 18.84 4.99 -12.53
CA ASN A 647 18.92 5.27 -13.96
C ASN A 647 18.22 4.21 -14.84
N MET A 648 18.12 2.95 -14.40
CA MET A 648 17.41 1.90 -15.16
C MET A 648 15.89 2.09 -15.10
N VAL A 649 15.35 2.61 -14.00
CA VAL A 649 13.92 2.97 -13.92
C VAL A 649 13.65 4.12 -14.88
N LYS A 650 14.51 5.14 -14.89
CA LYS A 650 14.43 6.31 -15.79
C LYS A 650 14.55 6.00 -17.29
N GLU A 651 15.10 4.85 -17.69
CA GLU A 651 15.13 4.46 -19.11
C GLU A 651 13.73 4.07 -19.62
N PHE A 652 12.85 3.57 -18.75
CA PHE A 652 11.51 3.10 -19.10
C PHE A 652 10.39 4.04 -18.62
N MET A 653 10.54 4.64 -17.44
CA MET A 653 9.57 5.47 -16.74
C MET A 653 9.40 6.86 -17.40
N ALA A 654 8.15 7.35 -17.51
CA ALA A 654 7.88 8.72 -17.98
C ALA A 654 8.28 9.79 -16.94
N GLU A 655 8.54 11.02 -17.39
CA GLU A 655 9.14 12.06 -16.54
C GLU A 655 8.28 12.43 -15.34
N GLY A 656 6.95 12.50 -15.47
CA GLY A 656 6.06 12.87 -14.37
C GLY A 656 6.06 11.88 -13.22
N TYR A 657 6.32 10.58 -13.44
CA TYR A 657 6.48 9.64 -12.32
C TYR A 657 7.72 9.96 -11.46
N THR A 658 8.76 10.59 -12.02
CA THR A 658 9.85 11.16 -11.20
C THR A 658 9.33 12.23 -10.25
N GLN A 659 8.40 13.07 -10.72
CA GLN A 659 7.79 14.15 -9.92
C GLN A 659 6.80 13.58 -8.89
N LYS A 660 6.04 12.53 -9.23
CA LYS A 660 5.15 11.79 -8.32
C LYS A 660 5.95 11.16 -7.17
N TRP A 661 6.97 10.35 -7.47
CA TRP A 661 7.86 9.76 -6.45
C TRP A 661 8.56 10.83 -5.59
N THR A 662 8.99 11.94 -6.19
CA THR A 662 9.57 13.09 -5.46
C THR A 662 8.57 13.77 -4.52
N SER A 663 7.29 13.82 -4.89
CA SER A 663 6.24 14.45 -4.10
C SER A 663 5.78 13.55 -2.96
N PHE A 664 5.56 12.26 -3.24
CA PHE A 664 5.25 11.24 -2.23
C PHE A 664 6.36 11.12 -1.17
N SER A 665 7.63 11.18 -1.58
CA SER A 665 8.80 11.25 -0.67
C SER A 665 8.73 12.42 0.34
N LYS A 666 8.20 13.59 -0.07
CA LYS A 666 8.02 14.76 0.82
C LYS A 666 6.84 14.59 1.78
N ILE A 667 5.76 13.93 1.35
CA ILE A 667 4.61 13.62 2.21
C ILE A 667 5.05 12.61 3.29
N ALA A 668 5.82 11.58 2.91
CA ALA A 668 6.41 10.62 3.83
C ALA A 668 7.41 11.27 4.80
N ASP A 669 8.26 12.19 4.35
CA ASP A 669 9.16 12.95 5.23
C ASP A 669 8.39 13.84 6.23
N THR A 670 7.27 14.43 5.80
CA THR A 670 6.40 15.25 6.65
C THR A 670 5.78 14.40 7.77
N ALA A 671 5.25 13.21 7.44
CA ALA A 671 4.76 12.26 8.43
C ALA A 671 5.87 11.80 9.37
N ARG A 672 7.04 11.42 8.83
CA ARG A 672 8.23 11.02 9.61
C ARG A 672 8.61 12.08 10.66
N ILE A 673 8.71 13.35 10.27
CA ILE A 673 9.11 14.46 11.16
C ILE A 673 8.07 14.70 12.26
N ILE A 674 6.78 14.64 11.93
CA ILE A 674 5.68 14.82 12.90
C ILE A 674 5.66 13.66 13.89
N THR A 675 5.72 12.42 13.39
CA THR A 675 5.75 11.23 14.25
C THR A 675 7.01 11.11 15.09
N GLU A 676 8.16 11.60 14.61
CA GLU A 676 9.37 11.73 15.44
C GLU A 676 9.21 12.71 16.61
N LYS A 677 8.26 13.65 16.58
CA LYS A 677 7.87 14.48 17.73
C LYS A 677 6.87 13.73 18.63
N GLU A 678 5.81 13.19 18.04
CA GLU A 678 4.74 12.45 18.73
C GLU A 678 5.29 11.35 19.64
N VAL A 679 6.22 10.52 19.15
CA VAL A 679 6.77 9.40 19.96
C VAL A 679 7.75 9.80 21.05
N LYS A 680 8.24 11.05 21.04
CA LYS A 680 9.09 11.61 22.11
C LYS A 680 8.26 12.34 23.18
N GLY A 681 7.09 12.85 22.79
CA GLY A 681 6.30 13.80 23.58
C GLY A 681 6.73 15.27 23.39
N ASP A 682 7.43 15.59 22.29
CA ASP A 682 7.84 16.95 21.94
C ASP A 682 6.62 17.86 21.65
N GLU A 683 6.74 19.18 21.82
CA GLU A 683 5.66 20.15 21.52
C GLU A 683 5.35 20.18 20.00
N LEU A 684 4.13 19.74 19.63
CA LEU A 684 3.58 19.90 18.28
C LEU A 684 3.07 21.33 18.08
N SER A 685 3.60 22.03 17.07
CA SER A 685 3.18 23.39 16.72
C SER A 685 1.81 23.40 16.01
N ARG A 686 1.16 24.57 15.95
CA ARG A 686 -0.06 24.76 15.11
C ARG A 686 0.21 24.37 13.65
N GLN A 687 1.42 24.64 13.15
CA GLN A 687 1.83 24.25 11.80
C GLN A 687 1.96 22.73 11.63
N ASP A 688 2.36 22.00 12.67
CA ASP A 688 2.41 20.53 12.61
C ASP A 688 0.97 19.96 12.57
N TYR A 689 0.07 20.40 13.46
CA TYR A 689 -1.33 19.97 13.42
C TYR A 689 -2.04 20.36 12.10
N GLN A 690 -1.73 21.52 11.51
CA GLN A 690 -2.22 21.90 10.18
C GLN A 690 -1.68 21.00 9.07
N LYS A 691 -0.42 20.54 9.15
CA LYS A 691 0.13 19.54 8.21
C LYS A 691 -0.53 18.18 8.38
N ILE A 692 -0.86 17.76 9.60
CA ILE A 692 -1.64 16.52 9.84
C ILE A 692 -3.02 16.65 9.18
N GLN A 693 -3.74 17.75 9.45
CA GLN A 693 -5.09 17.99 8.93
C GLN A 693 -5.14 18.05 7.39
N LYS A 694 -4.07 18.56 6.75
CA LYS A 694 -3.95 18.71 5.30
C LYS A 694 -3.14 17.60 4.62
N LEU A 695 -2.80 16.52 5.32
CA LEU A 695 -1.91 15.49 4.78
C LEU A 695 -2.55 14.76 3.59
N ASN A 696 -3.86 14.54 3.64
CA ASN A 696 -4.67 14.00 2.55
C ASN A 696 -4.71 14.91 1.31
N GLU A 697 -4.62 16.24 1.44
CA GLU A 697 -4.50 17.17 0.29
C GLU A 697 -3.25 16.87 -0.56
N GLY A 698 -2.24 16.21 0.02
CA GLY A 698 -1.06 15.72 -0.69
C GLY A 698 -1.34 14.54 -1.64
N PHE A 699 -2.33 13.69 -1.35
CA PHE A 699 -2.72 12.52 -2.15
C PHE A 699 -3.65 12.88 -3.31
N SER A 700 -3.34 14.00 -3.97
CA SER A 700 -4.11 14.54 -5.10
C SER A 700 -4.16 13.60 -6.32
N SER A 701 -5.16 13.80 -7.18
CA SER A 701 -5.29 13.12 -8.48
C SER A 701 -4.02 13.24 -9.36
N TYR A 702 -3.31 14.37 -9.32
CA TYR A 702 -2.02 14.53 -10.02
C TYR A 702 -0.93 13.57 -9.50
N LEU A 703 -0.95 13.25 -8.21
CA LEU A 703 -0.01 12.30 -7.63
C LEU A 703 -0.36 10.85 -8.00
N LEU A 704 -1.66 10.52 -8.00
CA LEU A 704 -2.12 9.13 -8.06
C LEU A 704 -2.53 8.65 -9.47
N PHE A 705 -3.00 9.50 -10.38
CA PHE A 705 -3.46 9.07 -11.72
C PHE A 705 -2.33 9.08 -12.76
N PRO A 706 -2.41 8.29 -13.85
CA PRO A 706 -1.49 8.40 -15.00
C PRO A 706 -1.45 9.81 -15.62
N GLU A 707 -0.37 10.17 -16.32
CA GLU A 707 -0.26 11.53 -16.92
C GLU A 707 -1.23 11.77 -18.10
N GLU A 708 -1.77 10.72 -18.69
CA GLU A 708 -2.60 10.77 -19.91
C GLU A 708 -4.09 10.47 -19.67
N THR A 709 -4.54 10.30 -18.41
CA THR A 709 -5.98 10.15 -18.13
C THR A 709 -6.71 11.47 -18.34
N GLY A 710 -7.71 11.46 -19.21
CA GLY A 710 -8.62 12.59 -19.43
C GLY A 710 -9.68 12.74 -18.33
N ASP A 711 -10.59 13.70 -18.51
CA ASP A 711 -11.56 14.16 -17.48
C ASP A 711 -12.55 13.09 -16.98
N VAL A 712 -12.64 11.94 -17.64
CA VAL A 712 -13.49 10.82 -17.24
C VAL A 712 -12.63 9.55 -17.14
N ILE A 713 -12.27 9.24 -15.90
CA ILE A 713 -11.78 7.94 -15.47
C ILE A 713 -13.00 7.20 -14.91
N ASP A 714 -13.16 5.90 -15.21
CA ASP A 714 -14.30 5.12 -14.69
C ASP A 714 -14.34 5.16 -13.15
N ASN A 715 -15.55 5.11 -12.59
CA ASN A 715 -15.71 4.79 -11.18
C ASN A 715 -14.98 3.48 -10.89
N GLU A 716 -15.03 2.46 -11.76
CA GLU A 716 -14.34 1.16 -11.56
C GLU A 716 -12.78 1.22 -11.57
N TYR A 717 -12.19 2.43 -11.48
CA TYR A 717 -10.74 2.69 -11.46
C TYR A 717 -10.21 3.43 -10.19
N LYS A 718 -10.99 3.84 -9.15
CA LYS A 718 -10.36 4.32 -7.85
C LYS A 718 -10.93 3.86 -6.43
N GLN A 719 -10.95 2.57 -6.01
CA GLN A 719 -11.55 1.95 -4.76
C GLN A 719 -10.50 0.97 -4.27
N MET A 720 -10.59 0.46 -3.05
CA MET A 720 -9.57 -0.37 -2.43
C MET A 720 -9.84 -1.92 -2.34
N ALA A 721 -10.41 -2.61 -3.35
CA ALA A 721 -10.77 -4.07 -3.26
C ALA A 721 -10.54 -4.96 -4.52
N LEU A 722 -9.81 -6.10 -4.42
CA LEU A 722 -8.99 -6.55 -5.59
C LEU A 722 -8.80 -8.06 -6.11
N ILE A 723 -9.72 -9.05 -6.14
CA ILE A 723 -9.35 -10.53 -6.16
C ILE A 723 -8.25 -11.25 -7.00
N ALA A 724 -7.60 -12.26 -6.36
CA ALA A 724 -6.60 -13.20 -6.89
C ALA A 724 -6.23 -14.49 -6.12
N ASP A 725 -5.30 -15.26 -6.71
CA ASP A 725 -4.52 -16.36 -6.11
C ASP A 725 -3.25 -15.95 -5.30
N VAL A 726 -2.38 -16.93 -4.96
CA VAL A 726 -0.95 -16.83 -4.54
C VAL A 726 -0.26 -18.21 -4.50
N ALA A 727 -1.03 -19.27 -4.22
CA ALA A 727 -0.56 -20.65 -4.21
C ALA A 727 -1.57 -21.59 -4.88
N THR A 728 -1.14 -22.80 -5.27
CA THR A 728 -1.99 -23.78 -5.96
C THR A 728 -1.68 -25.20 -5.48
N ASP A 729 -2.70 -25.87 -4.97
CA ASP A 729 -2.69 -27.30 -4.66
C ASP A 729 -3.09 -28.09 -5.90
N ALA A 730 -2.07 -28.60 -6.59
CA ALA A 730 -2.17 -29.44 -7.79
C ALA A 730 -2.66 -30.89 -7.51
N ARG A 731 -2.83 -31.28 -6.24
CA ARG A 731 -3.37 -32.59 -5.84
C ARG A 731 -4.86 -32.49 -5.53
N GLU A 732 -5.25 -31.45 -4.79
CA GLU A 732 -6.65 -31.20 -4.39
C GLU A 732 -7.45 -30.35 -5.40
N GLY A 733 -6.79 -29.80 -6.43
CA GLY A 733 -7.44 -28.94 -7.43
C GLY A 733 -7.91 -27.60 -6.84
N LYS A 734 -7.08 -26.95 -6.02
CA LYS A 734 -7.44 -25.72 -5.28
C LYS A 734 -6.39 -24.63 -5.43
N VAL A 735 -6.82 -23.38 -5.24
CA VAL A 735 -5.97 -22.19 -5.10
C VAL A 735 -6.18 -21.55 -3.73
N LEU A 736 -5.16 -20.80 -3.26
CA LEU A 736 -5.24 -19.94 -2.08
C LEU A 736 -5.38 -18.50 -2.57
N GLU A 737 -6.44 -17.81 -2.14
CA GLU A 737 -6.78 -16.44 -2.51
C GLU A 737 -6.63 -15.52 -1.27
N VAL A 738 -5.95 -14.35 -1.38
CA VAL A 738 -5.51 -13.50 -0.24
C VAL A 738 -5.76 -12.02 -0.47
N ALA A 739 -6.51 -11.34 0.39
CA ALA A 739 -7.44 -10.31 -0.10
C ALA A 739 -7.51 -8.97 0.61
N ILE A 740 -7.97 -7.93 -0.12
CA ILE A 740 -8.70 -6.81 0.51
C ILE A 740 -10.06 -6.45 -0.14
N GLY A 741 -10.93 -5.86 0.69
CA GLY A 741 -12.24 -5.30 0.38
C GLY A 741 -12.29 -3.81 0.71
N ALA A 742 -13.49 -3.19 0.76
CA ALA A 742 -13.66 -1.76 1.04
C ALA A 742 -12.92 -1.26 2.30
N PRO A 743 -12.48 0.02 2.37
CA PRO A 743 -11.82 0.59 3.54
C PRO A 743 -12.67 0.51 4.80
N MET A 744 -12.10 0.05 5.91
CA MET A 744 -12.79 0.04 7.21
C MET A 744 -12.35 1.22 8.06
N LYS A 745 -13.31 1.87 8.73
CA LYS A 745 -13.05 3.05 9.56
C LYS A 745 -12.51 2.60 10.91
N ILE A 746 -11.40 3.19 11.34
CA ILE A 746 -10.84 3.02 12.67
C ILE A 746 -11.03 4.32 13.47
N THR A 747 -11.55 4.19 14.69
CA THR A 747 -11.57 5.29 15.68
C THR A 747 -10.56 4.97 16.77
N VAL A 748 -9.63 5.89 17.03
CA VAL A 748 -8.50 5.72 17.96
C VAL A 748 -8.49 6.84 18.99
N ILE A 749 -8.31 6.54 20.28
CA ILE A 749 -8.07 7.57 21.31
C ILE A 749 -6.61 8.01 21.25
N ALA A 750 -6.38 9.23 20.75
CA ALA A 750 -5.12 9.94 20.92
C ALA A 750 -5.11 10.65 22.29
N LYS A 751 -4.00 10.53 23.03
CA LYS A 751 -3.80 11.11 24.37
C LYS A 751 -2.40 11.71 24.44
N ASP A 752 -2.24 12.96 24.04
CA ASP A 752 -0.95 13.67 24.03
C ASP A 752 -0.99 14.99 24.84
N ASN A 753 0.16 15.41 25.37
CA ASN A 753 0.26 16.54 26.32
C ASN A 753 -0.19 17.91 25.77
N TYR A 754 -0.34 18.07 24.44
CA TYR A 754 -0.66 19.35 23.80
C TYR A 754 -2.02 19.33 23.09
N GLY A 755 -2.48 18.15 22.68
CA GLY A 755 -3.76 17.91 22.04
C GLY A 755 -4.86 17.36 22.94
N GLY A 756 -4.54 16.87 24.15
CA GLY A 756 -5.51 16.31 25.08
C GLY A 756 -6.00 14.92 24.70
N ILE A 757 -7.03 14.44 25.42
CA ILE A 757 -7.64 13.12 25.21
C ILE A 757 -8.79 13.24 24.22
N ARG A 758 -8.68 12.62 23.04
CA ARG A 758 -9.65 12.80 21.95
C ARG A 758 -9.78 11.58 21.03
N PRO A 759 -10.99 11.23 20.56
CA PRO A 759 -11.16 10.26 19.49
C PRO A 759 -10.76 10.87 18.15
N THR A 760 -9.89 10.17 17.43
CA THR A 760 -9.35 10.51 16.10
C THR A 760 -9.80 9.45 15.10
N MET A 761 -10.02 9.83 13.84
CA MET A 761 -10.69 9.00 12.84
C MET A 761 -9.81 8.76 11.61
N GLY A 762 -9.63 7.51 11.21
CA GLY A 762 -8.87 7.11 10.03
C GLY A 762 -9.41 5.85 9.39
N TYR A 763 -8.67 5.31 8.41
CA TYR A 763 -9.12 4.18 7.61
C TYR A 763 -8.02 3.13 7.45
N ILE A 764 -8.41 1.86 7.45
CA ILE A 764 -7.53 0.68 7.35
C ILE A 764 -8.06 -0.30 6.31
N TYR A 765 -7.21 -1.22 5.85
CA TYR A 765 -7.63 -2.32 4.98
C TYR A 765 -8.71 -3.20 5.63
N SER A 766 -9.59 -3.82 4.83
CA SER A 766 -10.32 -5.03 5.23
C SER A 766 -9.69 -6.25 4.58
N TYR A 767 -9.38 -7.33 5.31
CA TYR A 767 -8.62 -8.48 4.78
C TYR A 767 -9.41 -9.81 4.80
N TYR A 768 -9.19 -10.65 3.78
CA TYR A 768 -9.81 -11.97 3.60
C TYR A 768 -8.75 -13.00 3.16
N GLU A 769 -8.94 -14.29 3.45
CA GLU A 769 -7.99 -15.37 3.08
C GLU A 769 -8.73 -16.70 3.02
N PHE A 770 -8.87 -17.26 1.82
CA PHE A 770 -9.71 -18.44 1.58
C PHE A 770 -9.16 -19.33 0.45
N THR A 771 -9.80 -20.48 0.24
CA THR A 771 -9.39 -21.43 -0.82
C THR A 771 -10.58 -21.77 -1.71
N ASP A 772 -10.34 -21.86 -3.01
CA ASP A 772 -11.36 -22.10 -4.03
C ASP A 772 -10.86 -23.09 -5.10
N GLY A 773 -11.76 -23.65 -5.91
CA GLY A 773 -11.45 -24.47 -7.09
C GLY A 773 -11.29 -23.66 -8.39
N LYS A 774 -11.63 -22.37 -8.40
CA LYS A 774 -11.35 -21.44 -9.52
C LYS A 774 -10.35 -20.35 -9.10
N ARG A 775 -9.58 -19.84 -10.06
CA ARG A 775 -8.89 -18.55 -9.95
C ARG A 775 -9.91 -17.44 -10.19
N TRP A 776 -10.09 -16.54 -9.25
CA TRP A 776 -10.97 -15.39 -9.45
C TRP A 776 -10.29 -14.29 -10.30
N SER A 777 -11.00 -13.21 -10.59
CA SER A 777 -10.50 -11.96 -11.18
C SER A 777 -11.33 -10.78 -10.69
N ASP A 778 -10.83 -9.57 -10.85
CA ASP A 778 -11.29 -8.36 -10.17
C ASP A 778 -12.73 -7.98 -10.51
N SER A 779 -13.05 -8.18 -11.78
CA SER A 779 -14.38 -8.19 -12.39
C SER A 779 -15.39 -9.13 -11.69
N GLU A 780 -14.93 -10.15 -10.96
CA GLU A 780 -15.76 -11.06 -10.15
C GLU A 780 -15.86 -10.64 -8.66
N TRP A 781 -14.95 -9.80 -8.13
CA TRP A 781 -14.86 -9.50 -6.68
C TRP A 781 -15.36 -8.12 -6.27
N LYS A 782 -15.03 -7.07 -7.01
CA LYS A 782 -15.58 -5.73 -6.72
C LYS A 782 -17.11 -5.77 -6.63
N PRO A 783 -17.84 -6.48 -7.52
CA PRO A 783 -19.30 -6.59 -7.41
C PRO A 783 -19.76 -7.28 -6.12
N LEU A 784 -18.98 -8.23 -5.57
CA LEU A 784 -19.31 -8.88 -4.29
C LEU A 784 -19.07 -7.91 -3.12
N VAL A 785 -17.91 -7.24 -3.08
CA VAL A 785 -17.51 -6.31 -2.01
C VAL A 785 -18.44 -5.11 -1.91
N TYR A 786 -18.80 -4.51 -3.04
CA TYR A 786 -19.63 -3.30 -3.10
C TYR A 786 -21.13 -3.62 -3.30
N SER A 787 -21.52 -4.89 -3.17
CA SER A 787 -22.92 -5.28 -2.99
C SER A 787 -23.42 -5.04 -1.56
N ASN A 788 -24.73 -5.13 -1.37
CA ASN A 788 -25.34 -5.17 -0.04
C ASN A 788 -25.26 -6.56 0.63
N GLU A 789 -24.76 -7.61 -0.04
CA GLU A 789 -24.83 -9.00 0.42
C GLU A 789 -23.60 -9.42 1.24
N THR A 790 -23.42 -8.79 2.41
CA THR A 790 -22.21 -8.93 3.23
C THR A 790 -21.93 -10.33 3.82
N ASN A 791 -22.83 -11.30 3.67
CA ASN A 791 -22.70 -12.64 4.27
C ASN A 791 -21.56 -13.45 3.66
N GLU A 792 -21.50 -13.58 2.33
CA GLU A 792 -20.47 -14.39 1.66
C GLU A 792 -19.05 -13.83 1.88
N LEU A 793 -18.94 -12.50 2.04
CA LEU A 793 -17.69 -11.83 2.41
C LEU A 793 -17.22 -12.24 3.81
N ASN A 794 -18.12 -12.31 4.80
CA ASN A 794 -17.76 -12.64 6.18
C ASN A 794 -17.15 -14.06 6.28
N ASP A 795 -17.68 -15.03 5.52
CA ASP A 795 -17.20 -16.42 5.51
C ASP A 795 -15.81 -16.59 4.90
N LYS A 796 -15.34 -15.61 4.09
CA LYS A 796 -13.99 -15.57 3.51
C LYS A 796 -12.95 -14.90 4.42
N GLN A 797 -13.35 -14.28 5.53
CA GLN A 797 -12.41 -13.66 6.47
C GLN A 797 -11.65 -14.71 7.31
N PRO A 798 -10.33 -14.57 7.51
CA PRO A 798 -9.59 -15.51 8.34
C PRO A 798 -10.02 -15.40 9.81
N LYS A 799 -10.00 -16.51 10.55
CA LYS A 799 -10.53 -16.59 11.92
C LYS A 799 -9.90 -15.61 12.92
N TRP A 800 -8.69 -15.13 12.68
CA TRP A 800 -8.05 -14.10 13.51
C TRP A 800 -8.67 -12.71 13.31
N TYR A 801 -9.29 -12.44 12.16
CA TYR A 801 -9.88 -11.14 11.81
C TYR A 801 -10.96 -10.71 12.81
N GLN A 802 -11.74 -11.67 13.31
CA GLN A 802 -12.74 -11.46 14.34
C GLN A 802 -12.16 -10.96 15.68
N LYS A 803 -10.84 -11.02 15.89
CA LYS A 803 -10.15 -10.40 17.05
C LYS A 803 -9.83 -8.91 16.84
N LEU A 804 -9.76 -8.44 15.58
CA LEU A 804 -9.61 -7.02 15.25
C LEU A 804 -10.94 -6.25 15.39
N LEU A 805 -12.06 -6.96 15.29
CA LEU A 805 -13.43 -6.41 15.38
C LEU A 805 -14.05 -6.47 16.81
N GLN A 806 -13.29 -6.95 17.81
CA GLN A 806 -13.71 -7.11 19.21
C GLN A 806 -13.44 -5.86 20.05
#